data_AF-A0A2E6EQA5-F1
#
_entry.id   AF-A0A2E6EQA5-F1
#
_cell.length_a   1.000
_cell.length_b   1.000
_cell.length_c   1.000
_cell.angle_alpha   90.00
_cell.angle_beta   90.00
_cell.angle_gamma   90.00
#
_symmetry.space_group_name_H-M   'P 1'
#
loop_
_entity.id
_entity.type
_entity.pdbx_description
1 polymer ?
#
loop_
_entity_poly.entity_id
_entity_poly.type
_entity_poly.pdbx_seq_one_letter_code
_entity_poly.pdbx_strand_id
1 'polypeptide(L)'
;MMQSLPPRLEFVLQSSATLRFCCWIWSLAAAVLLVACNSGPGQLASPPGAPVIALLPEVPSSAENLSVEVRVDSADFDGDLHGYRYRWSVDGELRHDLEDSPVVPAPITTRGELWQVQVRGEDALGHVGPPATASAMIGNSPPTVEVAVVPNPAATDADLVLEMTTADSDGDVVSLTISWARNGTVNSSYDGLSEIPASYTEEGDEWSVEVVPFDGLDEGQPQIVTVLVGNAAPIVNNFSIGPDPPREGDTLSASATVTDPDGDWVTVSYQWFVDGEALSGEVSTALSSEHFDKGQEVWAEVAATDSQGAQGELVQSNRVVVENTPPSVAAVELSPASGGEESTFVCLPLGWLDPDPADQQPSYALSWWVNGGQAVAGDTISGTHFDKHDELHCRVTPSDSEGAGPTQHSALVAVDNTPPAAVSVVIVASDGATEYFETTVLTAVPDGYSDPDPADAIADWQFQWFVSGQAVSAAGQNLDGTYFDRGQEVVVAAYPFDGEEAGSAVSSSPVLIANTPPSIAAVQLEPDPAYTHTDVSAVPVGWNDPDDPPGYRFAWTVGGVAVGGDSAVLESHHFSLGASVQVTVTPDDGIALGLPRTSTPLVISDAPPAQPVVQIQPQEVSVGLDDLLCSYSAATLDPDGHSVSHSIAWLLDGNPFSASSTNLEPDDTIASVHLGIGQEWTCQVTASDTQQLTAIGQDAVVIRAPWFSLTDVNGSSVSAGQQVTPRDYLGQVSAWYFGDASATASVQEFDCLEDQVQAELDLQHAGLGVQILGINAVGAESGNPLITGLVDLPWLQDLITAPVVDAWGAALRQLVILDGDNLPVQHYDLASLDICDAVEAAELVSLLVDASSAVGDDDDSASQ
;
A
#
# COMPACT_ATOMS: atom_id res chain seq x y z
N MET A 1 68.78 16.85 -35.72
CA MET A 1 70.21 17.12 -35.46
C MET A 1 71.03 15.98 -36.04
N MET A 2 71.80 16.26 -37.09
CA MET A 2 72.59 15.28 -37.83
C MET A 2 73.87 14.88 -37.08
N GLN A 3 74.23 13.60 -37.21
CA GLN A 3 75.50 13.01 -36.80
C GLN A 3 76.59 13.20 -37.88
N SER A 4 77.82 12.93 -37.44
CA SER A 4 79.12 13.38 -37.91
C SER A 4 79.91 12.40 -38.81
N LEU A 5 80.68 12.94 -39.77
CA LEU A 5 82.08 12.59 -40.16
C LEU A 5 82.39 11.21 -40.86
N PRO A 6 83.59 10.96 -41.47
CA PRO A 6 84.30 11.56 -42.64
C PRO A 6 84.91 10.46 -43.60
N PRO A 7 86.12 10.55 -44.27
CA PRO A 7 86.45 11.22 -45.54
C PRO A 7 87.27 10.38 -46.60
N ARG A 8 87.63 11.04 -47.73
CA ARG A 8 88.81 10.89 -48.64
C ARG A 8 89.00 9.63 -49.51
N LEU A 9 89.25 9.84 -50.82
CA LEU A 9 90.57 9.62 -51.45
C LEU A 9 90.67 10.23 -52.88
N GLU A 10 91.83 10.80 -53.19
CA GLU A 10 92.28 11.28 -54.51
C GLU A 10 92.70 10.11 -55.42
N PHE A 11 92.60 10.28 -56.75
CA PHE A 11 93.64 9.79 -57.67
C PHE A 11 93.72 10.64 -58.94
N VAL A 12 94.94 11.10 -59.21
CA VAL A 12 95.44 11.77 -60.42
C VAL A 12 95.88 10.70 -61.42
N LEU A 13 95.76 10.91 -62.73
CA LEU A 13 96.72 10.40 -63.72
C LEU A 13 96.66 11.18 -65.05
N GLN A 14 97.81 11.74 -65.40
CA GLN A 14 98.18 12.27 -66.71
C GLN A 14 98.47 11.13 -67.69
N SER A 15 98.27 11.34 -68.99
CA SER A 15 99.29 10.93 -69.98
C SER A 15 99.14 11.70 -71.30
N SER A 16 100.22 12.34 -71.73
CA SER A 16 100.41 12.90 -73.07
C SER A 16 101.84 12.59 -73.49
N ALA A 17 102.01 11.74 -74.50
CA ALA A 17 103.22 11.53 -75.31
C ALA A 17 102.73 10.83 -76.58
N THR A 18 103.14 11.17 -77.81
CA THR A 18 104.39 10.80 -78.50
C THR A 18 104.13 11.03 -80.02
N LEU A 19 105.02 11.16 -81.01
CA LEU A 19 106.46 11.41 -81.19
C LEU A 19 106.66 11.65 -82.72
N ARG A 20 107.74 12.32 -83.12
CA ARG A 20 108.17 12.59 -84.53
C ARG A 20 108.93 11.40 -85.18
N PHE A 21 109.19 11.53 -86.50
CA PHE A 21 110.14 10.79 -87.38
C PHE A 21 109.62 9.45 -87.96
N CYS A 22 109.89 9.03 -89.21
CA CYS A 22 111.08 9.19 -90.08
C CYS A 22 110.77 8.91 -91.57
N CYS A 23 111.64 9.39 -92.47
CA CYS A 23 111.72 9.13 -93.92
C CYS A 23 111.99 7.65 -94.30
N TRP A 24 111.74 7.26 -95.57
CA TRP A 24 112.74 6.79 -96.58
C TRP A 24 112.06 6.35 -97.93
N ILE A 25 112.31 6.99 -99.08
CA ILE A 25 113.23 6.75 -100.26
C ILE A 25 112.73 5.76 -101.37
N TRP A 26 112.79 6.25 -102.64
CA TRP A 26 113.37 5.69 -103.91
C TRP A 26 112.44 6.00 -105.13
N SER A 27 112.84 6.31 -106.37
CA SER A 27 114.06 6.78 -107.07
C SER A 27 113.72 6.69 -108.59
N LEU A 28 114.20 7.63 -109.43
CA LEU A 28 114.75 7.45 -110.81
C LEU A 28 114.47 8.58 -111.84
N ALA A 29 115.56 9.31 -112.10
CA ALA A 29 116.10 10.02 -113.28
C ALA A 29 115.44 9.96 -114.68
N ALA A 30 115.48 11.11 -115.39
CA ALA A 30 116.26 11.39 -116.64
C ALA A 30 115.93 12.82 -117.16
N ALA A 31 116.87 13.78 -117.14
CA ALA A 31 117.79 14.20 -118.22
C ALA A 31 117.12 15.02 -119.38
N VAL A 32 117.32 16.36 -119.42
CA VAL A 32 118.31 17.11 -120.24
C VAL A 32 117.72 17.65 -121.57
N LEU A 33 117.65 18.99 -121.75
CA LEU A 33 118.56 19.81 -122.58
C LEU A 33 118.02 21.25 -122.76
N LEU A 34 118.95 22.22 -122.63
CA LEU A 34 118.82 23.65 -122.87
C LEU A 34 118.37 24.02 -124.30
N VAL A 35 117.80 25.23 -124.49
CA VAL A 35 118.41 26.35 -125.28
C VAL A 35 117.73 27.67 -124.91
N ALA A 36 118.56 28.71 -124.76
CA ALA A 36 118.23 30.08 -124.41
C ALA A 36 117.67 30.93 -125.58
N CYS A 37 116.86 31.94 -125.27
CA CYS A 37 116.99 33.25 -125.92
C CYS A 37 116.45 34.38 -125.03
N ASN A 38 117.05 35.55 -125.20
CA ASN A 38 116.98 36.73 -124.36
C ASN A 38 115.89 37.72 -124.84
N SER A 39 115.43 38.59 -123.92
CA SER A 39 114.80 39.91 -124.10
C SER A 39 113.38 40.05 -124.72
N GLY A 40 112.48 40.65 -123.93
CA GLY A 40 111.30 41.40 -124.39
C GLY A 40 110.12 41.41 -123.40
N PRO A 41 109.62 42.58 -122.95
CA PRO A 41 108.55 42.67 -121.94
C PRO A 41 107.17 42.40 -122.58
N GLY A 42 106.32 41.69 -121.83
CA GLY A 42 104.95 41.35 -122.21
C GLY A 42 104.65 39.87 -121.97
N GLN A 43 104.75 39.40 -120.71
CA GLN A 43 104.11 38.14 -120.34
C GLN A 43 102.60 38.40 -120.37
N LEU A 44 101.95 37.79 -121.35
CA LEU A 44 100.51 37.66 -121.42
C LEU A 44 100.08 36.84 -120.20
N ALA A 45 99.16 37.39 -119.40
CA ALA A 45 98.51 36.66 -118.31
C ALA A 45 97.94 35.33 -118.84
N SER A 46 98.19 34.21 -118.13
CA SER A 46 97.61 32.91 -118.45
C SER A 46 96.57 32.51 -117.41
N PRO A 47 95.32 32.18 -117.80
CA PRO A 47 94.36 31.68 -116.81
C PRO A 47 94.79 30.31 -116.25
N PRO A 48 94.48 30.00 -114.97
CA PRO A 48 94.85 28.73 -114.34
C PRO A 48 94.27 27.49 -115.05
N GLY A 49 94.85 26.31 -114.82
CA GLY A 49 94.32 25.02 -115.28
C GLY A 49 93.06 24.55 -114.52
N ALA A 50 92.51 23.40 -114.90
CA ALA A 50 91.39 22.79 -114.17
C ALA A 50 91.91 22.04 -112.91
N PRO A 51 91.25 22.16 -111.75
CA PRO A 51 91.59 21.37 -110.55
C PRO A 51 91.14 19.90 -110.66
N VAL A 52 91.50 19.07 -109.69
CA VAL A 52 90.86 17.75 -109.47
C VAL A 52 90.02 17.84 -108.20
N ILE A 53 88.73 17.53 -108.31
CA ILE A 53 87.75 17.71 -107.23
C ILE A 53 86.96 16.42 -106.95
N ALA A 54 86.43 16.30 -105.73
CA ALA A 54 85.49 15.28 -105.31
C ALA A 54 84.37 15.89 -104.47
N LEU A 55 83.25 15.18 -104.36
CA LEU A 55 82.17 15.52 -103.44
C LEU A 55 82.25 14.65 -102.19
N LEU A 56 82.02 15.25 -101.02
CA LEU A 56 81.97 14.57 -99.73
C LEU A 56 80.63 14.80 -99.03
N PRO A 57 79.99 13.75 -98.47
CA PRO A 57 80.42 12.35 -98.54
C PRO A 57 80.37 11.78 -99.96
N GLU A 58 81.12 10.70 -100.22
CA GLU A 58 81.10 10.03 -101.54
C GLU A 58 79.72 9.40 -101.84
N VAL A 59 78.97 9.05 -100.79
CA VAL A 59 77.56 8.60 -100.84
C VAL A 59 76.75 9.57 -99.97
N PRO A 60 76.41 10.77 -100.48
CA PRO A 60 75.71 11.77 -99.69
C PRO A 60 74.24 11.40 -99.48
N SER A 61 73.65 11.82 -98.37
CA SER A 61 72.20 11.71 -98.10
C SER A 61 71.58 13.09 -97.81
N SER A 62 70.26 13.18 -97.66
CA SER A 62 69.57 14.46 -97.39
C SER A 62 69.76 14.98 -95.96
N ALA A 63 70.26 14.13 -95.05
CA ALA A 63 70.52 14.49 -93.64
C ALA A 63 71.85 15.22 -93.41
N GLU A 64 72.74 15.30 -94.41
CA GLU A 64 74.08 15.89 -94.27
C GLU A 64 74.49 16.81 -95.42
N ASN A 65 75.47 17.69 -95.16
CA ASN A 65 75.92 18.67 -96.15
C ASN A 65 76.78 18.00 -97.24
N LEU A 66 76.58 18.39 -98.49
CA LEU A 66 77.44 18.01 -99.61
C LEU A 66 78.53 19.05 -99.81
N SER A 67 79.80 18.66 -99.70
CA SER A 67 80.94 19.58 -99.75
C SER A 67 81.90 19.25 -100.88
N VAL A 68 82.51 20.27 -101.48
CA VAL A 68 83.57 20.10 -102.48
C VAL A 68 84.91 19.96 -101.79
N GLU A 69 85.62 18.90 -102.13
CA GLU A 69 87.03 18.76 -101.78
C GLU A 69 87.91 18.89 -103.02
N VAL A 70 88.85 19.85 -102.97
CA VAL A 70 89.90 20.00 -103.98
C VAL A 70 91.03 19.02 -103.66
N ARG A 71 91.11 17.92 -104.41
CA ARG A 71 92.13 16.86 -104.25
C ARG A 71 93.48 17.28 -104.83
N VAL A 72 93.46 18.01 -105.95
CA VAL A 72 94.64 18.56 -106.61
C VAL A 72 94.35 19.99 -107.05
N ASP A 73 95.24 20.91 -106.70
CA ASP A 73 95.13 22.34 -106.98
C ASP A 73 95.27 22.65 -108.48
N SER A 74 94.76 23.80 -108.94
CA SER A 74 94.84 24.23 -110.33
C SER A 74 96.27 24.59 -110.71
N ALA A 75 96.81 23.98 -111.77
CA ALA A 75 98.15 24.30 -112.25
C ALA A 75 98.16 25.67 -112.94
N ASP A 76 98.98 26.58 -112.45
CA ASP A 76 99.09 27.94 -112.95
C ASP A 76 100.55 28.27 -113.32
N PHE A 77 100.75 28.89 -114.50
CA PHE A 77 102.08 28.96 -115.14
C PHE A 77 102.87 30.22 -114.72
N ASP A 78 102.17 31.30 -114.33
CA ASP A 78 102.70 32.53 -113.74
C ASP A 78 102.63 32.55 -112.21
N GLY A 79 101.84 31.66 -111.60
CA GLY A 79 101.89 31.33 -110.17
C GLY A 79 101.10 32.28 -109.28
N ASP A 80 100.07 32.93 -109.81
CA ASP A 80 99.18 33.89 -109.16
C ASP A 80 97.73 33.39 -108.99
N LEU A 81 97.48 32.06 -108.98
CA LEU A 81 96.22 31.46 -108.55
C LEU A 81 95.70 32.08 -107.23
N HIS A 82 94.49 32.62 -107.28
CA HIS A 82 93.90 33.41 -106.19
C HIS A 82 92.75 32.70 -105.48
N GLY A 83 92.09 31.75 -106.14
CA GLY A 83 91.02 30.97 -105.52
C GLY A 83 90.21 30.14 -106.49
N TYR A 84 89.07 29.67 -106.00
CA TYR A 84 88.14 28.82 -106.73
C TYR A 84 86.78 29.47 -106.88
N ARG A 85 86.20 29.28 -108.06
CA ARG A 85 84.83 29.66 -108.38
C ARG A 85 83.99 28.41 -108.52
N TYR A 86 82.89 28.38 -107.78
CA TYR A 86 82.03 27.20 -107.66
C TYR A 86 80.69 27.50 -108.32
N ARG A 87 80.23 26.56 -109.13
CA ARG A 87 78.97 26.71 -109.83
C ARG A 87 78.19 25.41 -109.76
N TRP A 88 77.15 25.40 -108.95
CA TRP A 88 76.33 24.24 -108.69
C TRP A 88 75.14 24.14 -109.64
N SER A 89 74.81 22.92 -110.03
CA SER A 89 73.58 22.56 -110.70
C SER A 89 72.95 21.34 -110.06
N VAL A 90 71.63 21.32 -109.99
CA VAL A 90 70.81 20.19 -109.57
C VAL A 90 70.01 19.71 -110.78
N ASP A 91 70.13 18.43 -111.14
CA ASP A 91 69.49 17.82 -112.31
C ASP A 91 69.70 18.60 -113.63
N GLY A 92 70.85 19.27 -113.74
CA GLY A 92 71.23 20.09 -114.90
C GLY A 92 70.70 21.53 -114.88
N GLU A 93 69.86 21.91 -113.91
CA GLU A 93 69.46 23.30 -113.67
C GLU A 93 70.41 24.00 -112.70
N LEU A 94 70.72 25.26 -112.97
CA LEU A 94 71.73 25.99 -112.21
C LEU A 94 71.18 26.57 -110.90
N ARG A 95 71.91 26.34 -109.80
CA ARG A 95 71.65 26.92 -108.47
C ARG A 95 72.44 28.21 -108.25
N HIS A 96 71.86 29.32 -108.69
CA HIS A 96 72.45 30.66 -108.56
C HIS A 96 72.66 31.10 -107.10
N ASP A 97 71.86 30.58 -106.18
CA ASP A 97 71.95 30.83 -104.74
C ASP A 97 73.21 30.24 -104.08
N LEU A 98 73.87 29.30 -104.78
CA LEU A 98 75.08 28.62 -104.32
C LEU A 98 76.32 28.99 -105.14
N GLU A 99 76.24 30.06 -105.94
CA GLU A 99 77.39 30.55 -106.70
C GLU A 99 78.55 30.86 -105.73
N ASP A 100 79.73 30.35 -106.06
CA ASP A 100 80.97 30.44 -105.29
C ASP A 100 80.93 29.80 -103.88
N SER A 101 79.91 28.98 -103.57
CA SER A 101 79.86 28.19 -102.34
C SER A 101 80.57 26.83 -102.49
N PRO A 102 81.48 26.44 -101.59
CA PRO A 102 82.07 25.10 -101.57
C PRO A 102 81.16 24.03 -100.95
N VAL A 103 79.99 24.39 -100.43
CA VAL A 103 79.08 23.48 -99.71
C VAL A 103 77.63 23.71 -100.13
N VAL A 104 76.89 22.61 -100.29
CA VAL A 104 75.43 22.56 -100.37
C VAL A 104 74.91 22.09 -99.00
N PRO A 105 74.19 22.94 -98.26
CA PRO A 105 73.59 22.52 -96.99
C PRO A 105 72.58 21.38 -97.17
N ALA A 106 72.51 20.45 -96.21
CA ALA A 106 71.57 19.33 -96.19
C ALA A 106 70.10 19.72 -96.43
N PRO A 107 69.55 20.80 -95.82
CA PRO A 107 68.12 21.12 -95.94
C PRO A 107 67.64 21.52 -97.34
N ILE A 108 68.57 21.71 -98.28
CA ILE A 108 68.25 22.10 -99.66
C ILE A 108 68.58 20.99 -100.67
N THR A 109 69.01 19.82 -100.19
CA THR A 109 69.13 18.61 -101.01
C THR A 109 67.89 17.75 -100.80
N THR A 110 67.56 16.95 -101.81
CA THR A 110 66.46 15.99 -101.75
C THR A 110 66.94 14.66 -102.36
N ARG A 111 66.53 13.54 -101.77
CA ARG A 111 66.88 12.21 -102.28
C ARG A 111 66.53 12.04 -103.75
N GLY A 112 67.47 11.49 -104.51
CA GLY A 112 67.36 11.27 -105.95
C GLY A 112 67.86 12.42 -106.82
N GLU A 113 68.09 13.61 -106.27
CA GLU A 113 68.67 14.73 -107.00
C GLU A 113 70.12 14.44 -107.40
N LEU A 114 70.48 14.73 -108.67
CA LEU A 114 71.85 14.70 -109.15
C LEU A 114 72.48 16.08 -108.97
N TRP A 115 73.28 16.22 -107.93
CA TRP A 115 74.06 17.43 -107.68
C TRP A 115 75.38 17.37 -108.43
N GLN A 116 75.64 18.39 -109.24
CA GLN A 116 76.90 18.56 -109.97
C GLN A 116 77.49 19.93 -109.66
N VAL A 117 78.79 19.97 -109.40
CA VAL A 117 79.54 21.22 -109.26
C VAL A 117 80.51 21.37 -110.42
N GLN A 118 80.62 22.61 -110.93
CA GLN A 118 81.74 23.04 -111.75
C GLN A 118 82.66 23.92 -110.93
N VAL A 119 83.94 23.60 -110.90
CA VAL A 119 84.95 24.36 -110.17
C VAL A 119 86.01 24.88 -111.14
N ARG A 120 86.29 26.18 -111.10
CA ARG A 120 87.31 26.84 -111.93
C ARG A 120 88.33 27.53 -111.02
N GLY A 121 89.62 27.39 -111.32
CA GLY A 121 90.64 28.26 -110.74
C GLY A 121 90.52 29.68 -111.30
N GLU A 122 90.69 30.69 -110.44
CA GLU A 122 90.72 32.11 -110.79
C GLU A 122 92.09 32.70 -110.40
N ASP A 123 92.73 33.42 -111.32
CA ASP A 123 93.97 34.15 -111.06
C ASP A 123 93.74 35.46 -110.28
N ALA A 124 94.81 36.14 -109.87
CA ALA A 124 94.75 37.41 -109.16
C ALA A 124 94.17 38.59 -110.00
N LEU A 125 93.98 38.39 -111.31
CA LEU A 125 93.42 39.37 -112.24
C LEU A 125 91.94 39.09 -112.58
N GLY A 126 91.39 37.97 -112.10
CA GLY A 126 90.00 37.55 -112.32
C GLY A 126 89.76 36.71 -113.59
N HIS A 127 90.81 36.20 -114.24
CA HIS A 127 90.64 35.25 -115.34
C HIS A 127 90.42 33.84 -114.79
N VAL A 128 89.41 33.16 -115.34
CA VAL A 128 89.04 31.80 -114.93
C VAL A 128 89.52 30.75 -115.92
N GLY A 129 90.02 29.65 -115.38
CA GLY A 129 90.45 28.45 -116.10
C GLY A 129 89.32 27.60 -116.68
N PRO A 130 89.65 26.50 -117.40
CA PRO A 130 88.69 25.47 -117.75
C PRO A 130 88.09 24.82 -116.48
N PRO A 131 86.81 24.42 -116.49
CA PRO A 131 86.17 23.83 -115.30
C PRO A 131 86.55 22.37 -115.08
N ALA A 132 86.62 21.97 -113.81
CA ALA A 132 86.53 20.59 -113.36
C ALA A 132 85.10 20.29 -112.88
N THR A 133 84.61 19.06 -113.07
CA THR A 133 83.25 18.66 -112.68
C THR A 133 83.25 17.43 -111.80
N ALA A 134 82.46 17.45 -110.73
CA ALA A 134 82.11 16.27 -109.92
C ALA A 134 80.60 16.25 -109.70
N SER A 135 80.03 15.05 -109.63
CA SER A 135 78.60 14.87 -109.39
C SER A 135 78.33 13.69 -108.47
N ALA A 136 77.30 13.80 -107.63
CA ALA A 136 76.84 12.76 -106.74
C ALA A 136 75.30 12.79 -106.69
N MET A 137 74.70 11.61 -106.53
CA MET A 137 73.26 11.48 -106.33
C MET A 137 72.98 11.39 -104.83
N ILE A 138 72.01 12.15 -104.35
CA ILE A 138 71.60 12.13 -102.95
C ILE A 138 70.86 10.82 -102.66
N GLY A 139 71.40 10.03 -101.73
CA GLY A 139 70.86 8.77 -101.23
C GLY A 139 69.90 8.96 -100.05
N ASN A 140 69.46 7.83 -99.49
CA ASN A 140 68.53 7.75 -98.37
C ASN A 140 69.16 8.13 -97.02
N SER A 141 68.39 8.74 -96.14
CA SER A 141 68.73 9.02 -94.75
C SER A 141 67.87 8.17 -93.82
N PRO A 142 68.45 7.23 -93.04
CA PRO A 142 67.67 6.39 -92.13
C PRO A 142 66.85 7.21 -91.11
N PRO A 143 65.67 6.74 -90.70
CA PRO A 143 64.78 7.47 -89.80
C PRO A 143 65.29 7.47 -88.36
N THR A 144 64.80 8.39 -87.53
CA THR A 144 65.05 8.43 -86.08
C THR A 144 63.77 8.25 -85.27
N VAL A 145 63.92 7.78 -84.03
CA VAL A 145 62.84 7.69 -83.05
C VAL A 145 63.33 8.19 -81.69
N GLU A 146 62.46 8.88 -80.95
CA GLU A 146 62.60 9.15 -79.52
C GLU A 146 61.52 8.35 -78.78
N VAL A 147 61.87 7.72 -77.65
CA VAL A 147 61.00 6.78 -76.92
C VAL A 147 60.98 7.14 -75.45
N ALA A 148 59.81 7.08 -74.82
CA ALA A 148 59.63 7.16 -73.38
C ALA A 148 58.55 6.16 -72.93
N VAL A 149 58.68 5.66 -71.69
CA VAL A 149 57.63 4.87 -71.03
C VAL A 149 57.14 5.67 -69.83
N VAL A 150 55.83 5.90 -69.74
CA VAL A 150 55.20 6.75 -68.71
C VAL A 150 54.11 5.94 -68.00
N PRO A 151 54.02 5.96 -66.66
CA PRO A 151 54.91 6.66 -65.73
C PRO A 151 56.27 5.97 -65.54
N ASN A 152 57.30 6.73 -65.18
CA ASN A 152 58.62 6.22 -64.77
C ASN A 152 59.17 7.05 -63.60
N PRO A 153 59.24 6.51 -62.36
CA PRO A 153 58.94 5.12 -61.99
C PRO A 153 57.44 4.78 -62.13
N ALA A 154 57.13 3.50 -62.34
CA ALA A 154 55.76 2.99 -62.40
C ALA A 154 55.39 2.27 -61.09
N ALA A 155 54.09 2.13 -60.83
CA ALA A 155 53.55 1.30 -59.75
C ALA A 155 52.65 0.20 -60.35
N THR A 156 52.34 -0.82 -59.56
CA THR A 156 51.53 -1.99 -59.97
C THR A 156 50.08 -1.67 -60.33
N ASP A 157 49.60 -0.47 -60.04
CA ASP A 157 48.28 0.05 -60.40
C ASP A 157 48.28 0.93 -61.66
N ALA A 158 49.44 1.15 -62.30
CA ALA A 158 49.60 2.01 -63.46
C ALA A 158 49.94 1.23 -64.74
N ASP A 159 49.22 1.52 -65.82
CA ASP A 159 49.55 1.01 -67.15
C ASP A 159 50.85 1.66 -67.66
N LEU A 160 51.74 0.88 -68.28
CA LEU A 160 52.96 1.40 -68.89
C LEU A 160 52.67 1.85 -70.32
N VAL A 161 52.66 3.17 -70.55
CA VAL A 161 52.34 3.74 -71.86
C VAL A 161 53.62 4.10 -72.62
N LEU A 162 53.73 3.64 -73.86
CA LEU A 162 54.82 3.93 -74.78
C LEU A 162 54.54 5.21 -75.56
N GLU A 163 55.31 6.25 -75.27
CA GLU A 163 55.31 7.49 -76.04
C GLU A 163 56.48 7.48 -77.03
N MET A 164 56.21 7.81 -78.29
CA MET A 164 57.21 7.82 -79.35
C MET A 164 57.03 8.98 -80.30
N THR A 165 58.13 9.54 -80.79
CA THR A 165 58.13 10.50 -81.90
C THR A 165 59.18 10.09 -82.93
N THR A 166 58.78 10.05 -84.21
CA THR A 166 59.67 9.72 -85.32
C THR A 166 59.99 10.94 -86.17
N ALA A 167 61.17 10.95 -86.78
CA ALA A 167 61.56 11.94 -87.77
C ALA A 167 62.33 11.26 -88.92
N ASP A 168 62.13 11.76 -90.13
CA ASP A 168 62.81 11.29 -91.33
C ASP A 168 63.23 12.50 -92.18
N SER A 169 64.46 12.51 -92.68
CA SER A 169 65.00 13.67 -93.41
C SER A 169 64.54 13.69 -94.88
N ASP A 170 64.11 12.55 -95.42
CA ASP A 170 63.60 12.39 -96.79
C ASP A 170 62.08 12.56 -96.88
N GLY A 171 61.40 12.68 -95.74
CA GLY A 171 59.95 12.80 -95.65
C GLY A 171 59.22 11.48 -95.87
N ASP A 172 59.91 10.36 -95.70
CA ASP A 172 59.31 9.03 -95.83
C ASP A 172 58.41 8.67 -94.63
N VAL A 173 57.51 7.71 -94.88
CA VAL A 173 56.65 7.18 -93.83
C VAL A 173 57.44 6.19 -92.99
N VAL A 174 57.66 6.53 -91.72
CA VAL A 174 58.37 5.67 -90.77
C VAL A 174 57.42 4.62 -90.19
N SER A 175 57.78 3.35 -90.36
CA SER A 175 57.20 2.20 -89.67
C SER A 175 58.07 1.82 -88.45
N LEU A 176 57.48 1.22 -87.42
CA LEU A 176 58.16 0.90 -86.17
C LEU A 176 58.04 -0.60 -85.88
N THR A 177 59.15 -1.20 -85.46
CA THR A 177 59.15 -2.51 -84.79
C THR A 177 59.32 -2.29 -83.30
N ILE A 178 58.36 -2.76 -82.50
CA ILE A 178 58.33 -2.58 -81.05
C ILE A 178 58.41 -3.97 -80.41
N SER A 179 59.39 -4.18 -79.54
CA SER A 179 59.62 -5.43 -78.82
C SER A 179 59.77 -5.18 -77.34
N TRP A 180 58.95 -5.85 -76.52
CA TRP A 180 58.97 -5.71 -75.06
C TRP A 180 59.65 -6.89 -74.38
N ALA A 181 60.37 -6.61 -73.30
CA ALA A 181 60.96 -7.59 -72.41
C ALA A 181 60.58 -7.32 -70.95
N ARG A 182 60.22 -8.39 -70.24
CA ARG A 182 60.00 -8.40 -68.78
C ARG A 182 61.16 -9.12 -68.12
N ASN A 183 61.83 -8.49 -67.16
CA ASN A 183 62.99 -9.00 -66.42
C ASN A 183 64.10 -9.55 -67.34
N GLY A 184 64.42 -8.79 -68.39
CA GLY A 184 65.45 -9.13 -69.38
C GLY A 184 65.06 -10.23 -70.38
N THR A 185 63.83 -10.76 -70.32
CA THR A 185 63.34 -11.78 -71.27
C THR A 185 62.31 -11.17 -72.23
N VAL A 186 62.66 -11.13 -73.52
CA VAL A 186 61.74 -10.70 -74.58
C VAL A 186 60.55 -11.66 -74.66
N ASN A 187 59.34 -11.11 -74.69
CA ASN A 187 58.11 -11.88 -74.87
C ASN A 187 57.34 -11.34 -76.07
N SER A 188 57.35 -12.13 -77.16
CA SER A 188 56.70 -11.79 -78.42
C SER A 188 55.18 -11.60 -78.34
N SER A 189 54.56 -11.97 -77.22
CA SER A 189 53.12 -11.74 -76.99
C SER A 189 52.79 -10.26 -76.81
N TYR A 190 53.79 -9.43 -76.53
CA TYR A 190 53.65 -7.99 -76.29
C TYR A 190 54.17 -7.14 -77.46
N ASP A 191 54.69 -7.76 -78.51
CA ASP A 191 55.26 -7.03 -79.65
C ASP A 191 54.20 -6.15 -80.33
N GLY A 192 54.60 -4.93 -80.70
CA GLY A 192 53.72 -3.95 -81.33
C GLY A 192 52.73 -3.26 -80.39
N LEU A 193 52.68 -3.60 -79.10
CA LEU A 193 51.83 -2.91 -78.13
C LEU A 193 52.41 -1.54 -77.77
N SER A 194 51.55 -0.52 -77.78
CA SER A 194 51.87 0.83 -77.28
C SER A 194 51.60 0.98 -75.78
N GLU A 195 51.12 -0.07 -75.11
CA GLU A 195 50.74 -0.05 -73.71
C GLU A 195 50.84 -1.46 -73.12
N ILE A 196 51.38 -1.55 -71.90
CA ILE A 196 51.34 -2.77 -71.09
C ILE A 196 50.39 -2.50 -69.91
N PRO A 197 49.23 -3.18 -69.85
CA PRO A 197 48.29 -2.97 -68.76
C PRO A 197 48.88 -3.38 -67.40
N ALA A 198 48.54 -2.65 -66.35
CA ALA A 198 48.98 -2.84 -64.97
C ALA A 198 48.75 -4.28 -64.48
N SER A 199 47.69 -4.95 -64.97
CA SER A 199 47.39 -6.35 -64.67
C SER A 199 48.47 -7.37 -65.11
N TYR A 200 49.42 -6.95 -65.94
CA TYR A 200 50.56 -7.76 -66.38
C TYR A 200 51.85 -7.45 -65.62
N THR A 201 51.81 -6.44 -64.77
CA THR A 201 52.93 -5.97 -63.96
C THR A 201 52.79 -6.48 -62.52
N GLU A 202 53.92 -6.75 -61.88
CA GLU A 202 54.05 -7.11 -60.48
C GLU A 202 55.15 -6.24 -59.86
N GLU A 203 55.09 -6.03 -58.53
CA GLU A 203 56.12 -5.29 -57.82
C GLU A 203 57.51 -5.89 -58.08
N GLY A 204 58.46 -5.04 -58.43
CA GLY A 204 59.84 -5.42 -58.74
C GLY A 204 60.07 -5.85 -60.20
N ASP A 205 59.03 -5.88 -61.05
CA ASP A 205 59.22 -6.11 -62.48
C ASP A 205 60.04 -5.00 -63.13
N GLU A 206 61.03 -5.40 -63.92
CA GLU A 206 61.75 -4.55 -64.85
C GLU A 206 61.18 -4.74 -66.26
N TRP A 207 60.54 -3.70 -66.80
CA TRP A 207 60.04 -3.70 -68.18
C TRP A 207 60.96 -2.87 -69.06
N SER A 208 61.33 -3.42 -70.22
CA SER A 208 62.09 -2.71 -71.23
C SER A 208 61.43 -2.82 -72.60
N VAL A 209 61.52 -1.76 -73.39
CA VAL A 209 61.00 -1.69 -74.76
C VAL A 209 62.12 -1.31 -75.70
N GLU A 210 62.28 -2.06 -76.78
CA GLU A 210 63.14 -1.73 -77.90
C GLU A 210 62.28 -1.29 -79.09
N VAL A 211 62.58 -0.13 -79.66
CA VAL A 211 61.89 0.43 -80.82
C VAL A 211 62.87 0.69 -81.95
N VAL A 212 62.63 0.07 -83.11
CA VAL A 212 63.43 0.21 -84.33
C VAL A 212 62.59 0.93 -85.39
N PRO A 213 62.98 2.13 -85.87
CA PRO A 213 62.31 2.82 -86.97
C PRO A 213 62.81 2.35 -88.33
N PHE A 214 61.91 2.25 -89.32
CA PHE A 214 62.20 1.80 -90.69
C PHE A 214 61.37 2.61 -91.71
N ASP A 215 62.03 3.23 -92.68
CA ASP A 215 61.42 4.15 -93.67
C ASP A 215 60.95 3.45 -94.96
N GLY A 216 61.15 2.12 -95.07
CA GLY A 216 60.88 1.34 -96.28
C GLY A 216 62.13 0.97 -97.08
N LEU A 217 63.28 1.58 -96.76
CA LEU A 217 64.58 1.33 -97.37
C LEU A 217 65.63 0.91 -96.33
N ASP A 218 65.82 1.69 -95.27
CA ASP A 218 66.84 1.51 -94.25
C ASP A 218 66.26 1.54 -92.82
N GLU A 219 66.87 0.76 -91.92
CA GLU A 219 66.57 0.81 -90.49
C GLU A 219 67.37 1.93 -89.81
N GLY A 220 66.69 2.69 -88.95
CA GLY A 220 67.32 3.64 -88.05
C GLY A 220 67.90 2.99 -86.80
N GLN A 221 68.52 3.79 -85.94
CA GLN A 221 69.10 3.30 -84.69
C GLN A 221 68.00 2.87 -83.70
N PRO A 222 68.10 1.67 -83.07
CA PRO A 222 67.17 1.26 -82.02
C PRO A 222 67.27 2.15 -80.78
N GLN A 223 66.14 2.42 -80.16
CA GLN A 223 66.06 3.03 -78.82
C GLN A 223 65.55 2.01 -77.81
N ILE A 224 66.17 1.96 -76.62
CA ILE A 224 65.75 1.09 -75.52
C ILE A 224 65.46 1.93 -74.28
N VAL A 225 64.28 1.75 -73.70
CA VAL A 225 63.85 2.39 -72.44
C VAL A 225 63.48 1.32 -71.43
N THR A 226 63.90 1.50 -70.17
CA THR A 226 63.59 0.60 -69.05
C THR A 226 62.83 1.34 -67.95
N VAL A 227 61.85 0.66 -67.36
CA VAL A 227 61.07 1.11 -66.20
C VAL A 227 61.01 -0.01 -65.14
N LEU A 228 61.13 0.37 -63.87
CA LEU A 228 60.93 -0.51 -62.74
C LEU A 228 59.54 -0.25 -62.15
N VAL A 229 58.78 -1.33 -61.91
CA VAL A 229 57.47 -1.30 -61.27
C VAL A 229 57.65 -1.42 -59.75
N GLY A 230 57.18 -0.44 -59.00
CA GLY A 230 57.17 -0.42 -57.52
C GLY A 230 55.79 -0.70 -56.93
N ASN A 231 55.69 -0.67 -55.60
CA ASN A 231 54.46 -0.87 -54.83
C ASN A 231 53.44 0.26 -55.10
N ALA A 232 52.16 -0.09 -55.24
CA ALA A 232 51.08 0.89 -55.30
C ALA A 232 50.67 1.36 -53.90
N ALA A 233 50.13 2.57 -53.80
CA ALA A 233 49.64 3.09 -52.52
C ALA A 233 48.19 2.65 -52.23
N PRO A 234 47.78 2.52 -50.96
CA PRO A 234 46.39 2.22 -50.61
C PRO A 234 45.40 3.28 -51.09
N ILE A 235 44.18 2.84 -51.40
CA ILE A 235 43.06 3.68 -51.86
C ILE A 235 41.96 3.66 -50.79
N VAL A 236 41.59 4.85 -50.30
CA VAL A 236 40.42 5.04 -49.44
C VAL A 236 39.18 5.19 -50.32
N ASN A 237 38.24 4.25 -50.25
CA ASN A 237 37.06 4.19 -51.13
C ASN A 237 35.87 4.99 -50.61
N ASN A 238 35.65 4.98 -49.29
CA ASN A 238 34.60 5.73 -48.64
C ASN A 238 35.08 6.19 -47.27
N PHE A 239 34.73 7.42 -46.89
CA PHE A 239 35.03 7.95 -45.56
C PHE A 239 33.92 8.90 -45.11
N SER A 240 33.33 8.61 -43.96
CA SER A 240 32.27 9.42 -43.37
C SER A 240 32.35 9.41 -41.85
N ILE A 241 31.83 10.46 -41.23
CA ILE A 241 31.59 10.55 -39.80
C ILE A 241 30.09 10.60 -39.53
N GLY A 242 29.67 10.02 -38.41
CA GLY A 242 28.29 10.10 -37.93
C GLY A 242 28.22 10.06 -36.40
N PRO A 243 27.06 10.38 -35.79
CA PRO A 243 25.78 10.72 -36.44
C PRO A 243 25.82 12.07 -37.20
N ASP A 244 24.92 12.22 -38.18
CA ASP A 244 24.73 13.43 -38.99
C ASP A 244 23.21 13.73 -39.10
N PRO A 245 22.70 14.80 -38.45
CA PRO A 245 23.45 15.75 -37.62
C PRO A 245 23.78 15.18 -36.22
N PRO A 246 24.92 15.55 -35.61
CA PRO A 246 25.22 15.24 -34.22
C PRO A 246 24.65 16.29 -33.27
N ARG A 247 24.54 15.92 -32.00
CA ARG A 247 24.12 16.78 -30.89
C ARG A 247 25.15 16.77 -29.77
N GLU A 248 25.00 17.69 -28.83
CA GLU A 248 25.81 17.73 -27.62
C GLU A 248 25.69 16.42 -26.83
N GLY A 249 26.82 15.83 -26.46
CA GLY A 249 26.88 14.52 -25.80
C GLY A 249 26.96 13.31 -26.73
N ASP A 250 26.80 13.47 -28.05
CA ASP A 250 27.05 12.39 -29.00
C ASP A 250 28.55 12.03 -29.04
N THR A 251 28.87 10.78 -29.37
CA THR A 251 30.23 10.39 -29.73
C THR A 251 30.30 10.21 -31.24
N LEU A 252 31.07 11.04 -31.92
CA LEU A 252 31.22 10.91 -33.37
C LEU A 252 32.09 9.71 -33.70
N SER A 253 31.70 8.95 -34.72
CA SER A 253 32.42 7.78 -35.19
C SER A 253 32.82 7.94 -36.66
N ALA A 254 34.11 7.78 -36.93
CA ALA A 254 34.71 7.73 -38.26
C ALA A 254 34.66 6.31 -38.82
N SER A 255 34.19 6.18 -40.07
CA SER A 255 34.16 4.92 -40.81
C SER A 255 34.80 5.11 -42.17
N ALA A 256 35.89 4.38 -42.42
CA ALA A 256 36.58 4.36 -43.71
C ALA A 256 36.70 2.92 -44.26
N THR A 257 36.58 2.77 -45.57
CA THR A 257 36.90 1.53 -46.27
C THR A 257 38.13 1.73 -47.15
N VAL A 258 39.13 0.85 -47.00
CA VAL A 258 40.42 1.00 -47.66
C VAL A 258 40.78 -0.30 -48.38
N THR A 259 41.36 -0.18 -49.57
CA THR A 259 41.84 -1.30 -50.39
C THR A 259 43.25 -1.00 -50.87
N ASP A 260 44.07 -2.03 -50.98
CA ASP A 260 45.42 -1.93 -51.51
C ASP A 260 45.52 -2.72 -52.81
N PRO A 261 46.04 -2.15 -53.92
CA PRO A 261 46.15 -2.86 -55.21
C PRO A 261 47.02 -4.12 -55.17
N ASP A 262 48.04 -4.15 -54.32
CA ASP A 262 48.97 -5.29 -54.15
C ASP A 262 48.48 -6.30 -53.09
N GLY A 263 47.43 -5.94 -52.35
CA GLY A 263 46.85 -6.76 -51.30
C GLY A 263 47.59 -6.67 -49.97
N ASP A 264 48.39 -5.62 -49.78
CA ASP A 264 49.12 -5.36 -48.55
C ASP A 264 48.23 -4.99 -47.36
N TRP A 265 48.76 -5.18 -46.15
CA TRP A 265 48.05 -4.79 -44.94
C TRP A 265 48.10 -3.28 -44.75
N VAL A 266 46.92 -2.67 -44.65
CA VAL A 266 46.79 -1.21 -44.52
C VAL A 266 46.55 -0.80 -43.07
N THR A 267 47.32 0.19 -42.61
CA THR A 267 47.07 0.91 -41.36
C THR A 267 46.39 2.24 -41.67
N VAL A 268 45.30 2.55 -40.94
CA VAL A 268 44.59 3.83 -41.04
C VAL A 268 44.82 4.67 -39.79
N SER A 269 45.05 5.96 -39.97
CA SER A 269 45.05 6.94 -38.89
C SER A 269 44.12 8.11 -39.22
N TYR A 270 43.49 8.66 -38.21
CA TYR A 270 42.57 9.78 -38.35
C TYR A 270 43.19 11.06 -37.82
N GLN A 271 42.63 12.21 -38.18
CA GLN A 271 42.87 13.49 -37.53
C GLN A 271 41.54 14.25 -37.50
N TRP A 272 41.03 14.54 -36.31
CA TRP A 272 39.78 15.29 -36.14
C TRP A 272 40.01 16.80 -36.17
N PHE A 273 39.00 17.54 -36.64
CA PHE A 273 38.99 18.99 -36.76
C PHE A 273 37.67 19.55 -36.24
N VAL A 274 37.74 20.68 -35.52
CA VAL A 274 36.59 21.45 -35.03
C VAL A 274 36.77 22.89 -35.44
N ASP A 275 35.78 23.47 -36.13
CA ASP A 275 35.81 24.82 -36.73
C ASP A 275 37.06 25.09 -37.60
N GLY A 276 37.59 24.03 -38.21
CA GLY A 276 38.79 24.09 -39.06
C GLY A 276 40.12 24.00 -38.31
N GLU A 277 40.11 23.91 -36.98
CA GLU A 277 41.31 23.67 -36.17
C GLU A 277 41.50 22.17 -35.87
N ALA A 278 42.73 21.66 -36.04
CA ALA A 278 43.06 20.27 -35.78
C ALA A 278 43.13 19.99 -34.27
N LEU A 279 42.44 18.95 -33.81
CA LEU A 279 42.47 18.51 -32.42
C LEU A 279 43.73 17.68 -32.16
N SER A 280 44.66 18.24 -31.40
CA SER A 280 45.94 17.60 -31.12
C SER A 280 45.78 16.29 -30.34
N GLY A 281 46.17 15.17 -30.95
CA GLY A 281 46.16 13.84 -30.32
C GLY A 281 44.89 13.04 -30.59
N GLU A 282 43.85 13.66 -31.14
CA GLU A 282 42.61 12.99 -31.53
C GLU A 282 42.78 12.34 -32.90
N VAL A 283 43.35 11.13 -32.88
CA VAL A 283 43.66 10.32 -34.07
C VAL A 283 42.91 8.99 -34.12
N SER A 284 41.96 8.80 -33.21
CA SER A 284 41.18 7.58 -33.06
C SER A 284 39.96 7.55 -34.01
N THR A 285 39.30 6.40 -34.12
CA THR A 285 38.04 6.26 -34.89
C THR A 285 36.85 6.95 -34.24
N ALA A 286 36.97 7.47 -33.02
CA ALA A 286 35.89 8.14 -32.31
C ALA A 286 36.34 9.48 -31.74
N LEU A 287 35.42 10.45 -31.70
CA LEU A 287 35.60 11.74 -31.03
C LEU A 287 34.56 11.91 -29.94
N SER A 288 35.04 12.14 -28.71
CA SER A 288 34.21 12.43 -27.54
C SER A 288 33.53 13.79 -27.66
N SER A 289 32.33 13.93 -27.09
CA SER A 289 31.61 15.20 -26.98
C SER A 289 32.36 16.28 -26.19
N GLU A 290 33.37 15.94 -25.39
CA GLU A 290 34.19 16.92 -24.65
C GLU A 290 35.00 17.85 -25.57
N HIS A 291 35.03 17.58 -26.88
CA HIS A 291 35.85 18.30 -27.85
C HIS A 291 35.06 19.20 -28.79
N PHE A 292 33.74 19.19 -28.72
CA PHE A 292 32.90 20.04 -29.55
C PHE A 292 31.69 20.52 -28.74
N ASP A 293 31.25 21.74 -29.04
CA ASP A 293 30.04 22.35 -28.50
C ASP A 293 29.03 22.57 -29.63
N LYS A 294 27.76 22.76 -29.27
CA LYS A 294 26.69 23.22 -30.17
C LYS A 294 27.15 24.33 -31.11
N GLY A 295 26.82 24.18 -32.39
CA GLY A 295 27.06 25.15 -33.46
C GLY A 295 28.44 25.04 -34.11
N GLN A 296 29.33 24.21 -33.57
CA GLN A 296 30.65 23.98 -34.16
C GLN A 296 30.56 22.99 -35.32
N GLU A 297 31.41 23.19 -36.32
CA GLU A 297 31.57 22.28 -37.46
C GLU A 297 32.67 21.25 -37.15
N VAL A 298 32.33 19.96 -37.24
CA VAL A 298 33.26 18.84 -37.01
C VAL A 298 33.47 18.03 -38.28
N TRP A 299 34.71 17.65 -38.55
CA TRP A 299 35.10 16.77 -39.66
C TRP A 299 36.42 16.07 -39.34
N ALA A 300 36.80 15.06 -40.12
CA ALA A 300 38.05 14.35 -39.94
C ALA A 300 38.78 14.11 -41.28
N GLU A 301 40.08 13.86 -41.19
CA GLU A 301 40.92 13.34 -42.28
C GLU A 301 41.31 11.90 -41.98
N VAL A 302 41.45 11.08 -43.02
CA VAL A 302 41.99 9.72 -42.92
C VAL A 302 43.21 9.58 -43.81
N ALA A 303 44.29 9.03 -43.24
CA ALA A 303 45.49 8.63 -43.94
C ALA A 303 45.60 7.11 -43.93
N ALA A 304 45.92 6.52 -45.08
CA ALA A 304 46.16 5.10 -45.22
C ALA A 304 47.63 4.86 -45.60
N THR A 305 48.30 3.96 -44.88
CA THR A 305 49.68 3.55 -45.18
C THR A 305 49.74 2.03 -45.23
N ASP A 306 50.30 1.47 -46.30
CA ASP A 306 50.52 0.03 -46.40
C ASP A 306 51.68 -0.45 -45.51
N SER A 307 51.94 -1.76 -45.53
CA SER A 307 53.03 -2.38 -44.78
C SER A 307 54.44 -2.13 -45.36
N GLN A 308 54.56 -1.63 -46.60
CA GLN A 308 55.82 -1.25 -47.24
C GLN A 308 56.16 0.24 -47.03
N GLY A 309 55.22 1.02 -46.51
CA GLY A 309 55.35 2.43 -46.21
C GLY A 309 54.86 3.38 -47.31
N ALA A 310 54.19 2.89 -48.37
CA ALA A 310 53.56 3.78 -49.32
C ALA A 310 52.29 4.40 -48.72
N GLN A 311 52.07 5.68 -49.03
CA GLN A 311 51.01 6.48 -48.45
C GLN A 311 49.97 6.80 -49.51
N GLY A 312 48.72 6.42 -49.22
CA GLY A 312 47.57 6.81 -50.04
C GLY A 312 47.28 8.31 -49.95
N GLU A 313 46.37 8.79 -50.80
CA GLU A 313 45.88 10.16 -50.71
C GLU A 313 45.12 10.39 -49.39
N LEU A 314 45.26 11.60 -48.83
CA LEU A 314 44.47 12.04 -47.69
C LEU A 314 43.03 12.31 -48.14
N VAL A 315 42.06 11.69 -47.45
CA VAL A 315 40.64 11.85 -47.74
C VAL A 315 39.93 12.50 -46.56
N GLN A 316 39.04 13.46 -46.83
CA GLN A 316 38.23 14.15 -45.83
C GLN A 316 36.85 13.50 -45.71
N SER A 317 36.26 13.53 -44.51
CA SER A 317 34.88 13.08 -44.28
C SER A 317 33.85 14.14 -44.75
N ASN A 318 32.55 13.82 -44.60
CA ASN A 318 31.52 14.85 -44.51
C ASN A 318 31.80 15.81 -43.33
N ARG A 319 31.29 17.04 -43.44
CA ARG A 319 31.27 18.05 -42.38
C ARG A 319 29.92 18.00 -41.71
N VAL A 320 29.91 17.92 -40.38
CA VAL A 320 28.69 17.92 -39.58
C VAL A 320 28.69 19.13 -38.65
N VAL A 321 27.54 19.76 -38.46
CA VAL A 321 27.39 20.87 -37.51
C VAL A 321 26.63 20.36 -36.29
N VAL A 322 27.18 20.57 -35.10
CA VAL A 322 26.55 20.12 -33.84
C VAL A 322 25.25 20.90 -33.62
N GLU A 323 24.14 20.18 -33.63
CA GLU A 323 22.80 20.72 -33.40
C GLU A 323 22.49 20.86 -31.90
N ASN A 324 21.47 21.67 -31.61
CA ASN A 324 20.93 21.86 -30.26
C ASN A 324 20.41 20.57 -29.65
N THR A 325 20.66 20.39 -28.36
CA THR A 325 20.16 19.26 -27.58
C THR A 325 19.08 19.76 -26.62
N PRO A 326 17.79 19.53 -26.91
CA PRO A 326 16.72 20.08 -26.08
C PRO A 326 16.84 19.65 -24.60
N PRO A 327 16.47 20.52 -23.65
CA PRO A 327 16.60 20.22 -22.23
C PRO A 327 15.66 19.12 -21.79
N SER A 328 15.92 18.54 -20.62
CA SER A 328 15.11 17.50 -20.00
C SER A 328 14.87 17.78 -18.52
N VAL A 329 13.87 17.13 -17.93
CA VAL A 329 13.65 17.08 -16.48
C VAL A 329 13.64 15.63 -16.04
N ALA A 330 14.25 15.32 -14.90
CA ALA A 330 14.33 13.96 -14.38
C ALA A 330 12.99 13.46 -13.81
N ALA A 331 12.23 14.35 -13.17
CA ALA A 331 10.95 14.02 -12.57
C ALA A 331 10.04 15.26 -12.45
N VAL A 332 8.75 15.00 -12.25
CA VAL A 332 7.76 16.01 -11.91
C VAL A 332 7.04 15.53 -10.66
N GLU A 333 7.06 16.33 -9.60
CA GLU A 333 6.40 16.04 -8.34
C GLU A 333 5.31 17.07 -8.05
N LEU A 334 4.33 16.69 -7.24
CA LEU A 334 3.29 17.58 -6.76
C LEU A 334 3.56 17.92 -5.28
N SER A 335 3.32 19.17 -4.89
CA SER A 335 3.39 19.60 -3.50
C SER A 335 2.13 20.36 -3.11
N PRO A 336 1.38 19.91 -2.10
CA PRO A 336 1.57 18.66 -1.35
C PRO A 336 1.38 17.41 -2.23
N ALA A 337 1.84 16.25 -1.77
CA ALA A 337 1.70 14.99 -2.52
C ALA A 337 0.27 14.39 -2.46
N SER A 338 -0.56 14.88 -1.54
CA SER A 338 -1.99 14.58 -1.38
C SER A 338 -2.70 15.78 -0.76
N GLY A 339 -4.02 15.85 -0.85
CA GLY A 339 -4.81 16.98 -0.34
C GLY A 339 -6.24 17.00 -0.89
N GLY A 340 -7.14 17.69 -0.18
CA GLY A 340 -8.54 17.88 -0.59
C GLY A 340 -8.81 19.19 -1.33
N GLU A 341 -10.08 19.57 -1.48
CA GLU A 341 -10.53 20.71 -2.30
C GLU A 341 -9.94 22.06 -1.87
N GLU A 342 -9.63 22.28 -0.58
CA GLU A 342 -8.98 23.53 -0.15
C GLU A 342 -7.48 23.60 -0.49
N SER A 343 -6.90 22.50 -0.97
CA SER A 343 -5.48 22.43 -1.27
C SER A 343 -5.13 23.26 -2.51
N THR A 344 -3.98 23.90 -2.45
CA THR A 344 -3.32 24.41 -3.66
C THR A 344 -2.14 23.51 -3.96
N PHE A 345 -2.22 22.77 -5.06
CA PHE A 345 -1.13 21.93 -5.51
C PHE A 345 -0.16 22.74 -6.36
N VAL A 346 1.13 22.54 -6.12
CA VAL A 346 2.25 23.14 -6.86
C VAL A 346 2.94 22.04 -7.66
N CYS A 347 3.22 22.33 -8.93
CA CYS A 347 3.94 21.44 -9.83
C CYS A 347 5.42 21.75 -9.75
N LEU A 348 6.22 20.75 -9.37
CA LEU A 348 7.64 20.86 -9.11
C LEU A 348 8.45 20.04 -10.14
N PRO A 349 9.00 20.69 -11.18
CA PRO A 349 10.00 20.07 -12.03
C PRO A 349 11.28 19.82 -11.23
N LEU A 350 11.83 18.60 -11.29
CA LEU A 350 13.07 18.23 -10.63
C LEU A 350 14.11 17.74 -11.64
N GLY A 351 15.38 18.02 -11.32
CA GLY A 351 16.51 17.54 -12.12
C GLY A 351 16.50 18.07 -13.56
N TRP A 352 16.24 19.37 -13.73
CA TRP A 352 16.40 20.02 -15.02
C TRP A 352 17.86 19.91 -15.48
N LEU A 353 18.06 19.49 -16.71
CA LEU A 353 19.36 19.28 -17.33
C LEU A 353 19.28 19.66 -18.81
N ASP A 354 20.16 20.56 -19.22
CA ASP A 354 20.45 20.84 -20.62
C ASP A 354 21.89 20.40 -20.91
N PRO A 355 22.10 19.48 -21.87
CA PRO A 355 23.43 19.08 -22.30
C PRO A 355 24.24 20.26 -22.86
N ASP A 356 23.60 21.25 -23.49
CA ASP A 356 24.24 22.39 -24.12
C ASP A 356 24.75 23.37 -23.03
N PRO A 357 26.07 23.55 -22.83
CA PRO A 357 26.62 24.33 -21.71
C PRO A 357 26.21 25.81 -21.72
N ALA A 358 25.83 26.34 -22.88
CA ALA A 358 25.36 27.72 -23.04
C ALA A 358 23.92 27.94 -22.54
N ASP A 359 23.11 26.88 -22.41
CA ASP A 359 21.67 26.97 -22.19
C ASP A 359 21.24 26.59 -20.78
N GLN A 360 22.14 26.65 -19.79
CA GLN A 360 21.92 26.21 -18.39
C GLN A 360 20.86 26.98 -17.56
N GLN A 361 19.98 27.75 -18.18
CA GLN A 361 18.91 28.47 -17.49
C GLN A 361 17.57 27.74 -17.66
N PRO A 362 16.95 27.23 -16.56
CA PRO A 362 15.72 26.48 -16.67
C PRO A 362 14.54 27.33 -17.16
N SER A 363 13.82 26.81 -18.16
CA SER A 363 12.53 27.31 -18.61
C SER A 363 11.55 26.15 -18.81
N TYR A 364 10.28 26.38 -18.48
CA TYR A 364 9.24 25.36 -18.44
C TYR A 364 7.91 25.90 -18.95
N ALA A 365 7.15 25.08 -19.67
CA ALA A 365 5.71 25.23 -19.82
C ALA A 365 5.00 24.22 -18.92
N LEU A 366 4.21 24.73 -17.96
CA LEU A 366 3.48 23.91 -16.99
C LEU A 366 1.97 23.94 -17.27
N SER A 367 1.33 22.79 -17.18
CA SER A 367 -0.13 22.68 -17.27
C SER A 367 -0.67 21.59 -16.37
N TRP A 368 -1.84 21.85 -15.80
CA TRP A 368 -2.57 20.93 -14.94
C TRP A 368 -3.70 20.25 -15.68
N TRP A 369 -3.90 18.98 -15.35
CA TRP A 369 -4.89 18.11 -15.95
C TRP A 369 -5.73 17.47 -14.85
N VAL A 370 -7.04 17.49 -15.06
CA VAL A 370 -8.07 16.98 -14.15
C VAL A 370 -8.90 15.96 -14.94
N ASN A 371 -8.98 14.72 -14.47
CA ASN A 371 -9.74 13.62 -15.10
C ASN A 371 -9.42 13.42 -16.59
N GLY A 372 -8.15 13.61 -16.97
CA GLY A 372 -7.68 13.48 -18.35
C GLY A 372 -7.98 14.66 -19.27
N GLY A 373 -8.64 15.72 -18.79
CA GLY A 373 -8.80 17.00 -19.49
C GLY A 373 -7.83 18.07 -18.98
N GLN A 374 -7.39 18.99 -19.84
CA GLN A 374 -6.56 20.11 -19.40
C GLN A 374 -7.42 21.13 -18.64
N ALA A 375 -7.05 21.46 -17.40
CA ALA A 375 -7.79 22.37 -16.55
C ALA A 375 -7.21 23.80 -16.59
N VAL A 376 -5.93 23.96 -16.28
CA VAL A 376 -5.29 25.29 -16.19
C VAL A 376 -3.82 25.25 -16.57
N ALA A 377 -3.27 26.36 -17.02
CA ALA A 377 -1.83 26.54 -17.27
C ALA A 377 -1.19 27.29 -16.10
N GLY A 378 0.06 26.97 -15.77
CA GLY A 378 0.77 27.55 -14.62
C GLY A 378 1.38 26.50 -13.70
N ASP A 379 2.10 26.97 -12.70
CA ASP A 379 2.79 26.15 -11.70
C ASP A 379 1.86 25.65 -10.58
N THR A 380 0.64 26.19 -10.48
CA THR A 380 -0.30 25.89 -9.40
C THR A 380 -1.71 25.61 -9.89
N ILE A 381 -2.45 24.79 -9.13
CA ILE A 381 -3.89 24.57 -9.28
C ILE A 381 -4.54 24.61 -7.90
N SER A 382 -5.69 25.27 -7.81
CA SER A 382 -6.52 25.38 -6.60
C SER A 382 -7.87 24.69 -6.81
N GLY A 383 -8.59 24.39 -5.73
CA GLY A 383 -9.90 23.71 -5.74
C GLY A 383 -11.02 24.35 -6.55
N THR A 384 -10.82 25.51 -7.17
CA THR A 384 -11.76 26.05 -8.16
C THR A 384 -11.78 25.27 -9.49
N HIS A 385 -10.88 24.30 -9.66
CA HIS A 385 -10.66 23.57 -10.91
C HIS A 385 -10.83 22.06 -10.79
N PHE A 386 -11.03 21.54 -9.58
CA PHE A 386 -11.19 20.13 -9.29
C PHE A 386 -12.14 19.96 -8.10
N ASP A 387 -12.88 18.88 -8.11
CA ASP A 387 -13.71 18.44 -6.98
C ASP A 387 -13.02 17.23 -6.30
N LYS A 388 -13.48 16.81 -5.12
CA LYS A 388 -13.01 15.58 -4.48
C LYS A 388 -13.16 14.37 -5.42
N HIS A 389 -12.28 13.39 -5.25
CA HIS A 389 -12.13 12.23 -6.14
C HIS A 389 -11.66 12.52 -7.57
N ASP A 390 -11.46 13.78 -7.96
CA ASP A 390 -10.84 14.08 -9.24
C ASP A 390 -9.38 13.60 -9.26
N GLU A 391 -8.93 13.17 -10.44
CA GLU A 391 -7.56 12.75 -10.66
C GLU A 391 -6.73 13.88 -11.26
N LEU A 392 -5.75 14.36 -10.50
CA LEU A 392 -4.81 15.42 -10.88
C LEU A 392 -3.51 14.85 -11.42
N HIS A 393 -2.99 15.45 -12.49
CA HIS A 393 -1.56 15.40 -12.79
C HIS A 393 -1.09 16.71 -13.43
N CYS A 394 0.18 17.02 -13.24
CA CYS A 394 0.83 18.12 -13.93
C CYS A 394 1.68 17.59 -15.10
N ARG A 395 1.74 18.38 -16.18
CA ARG A 395 2.66 18.20 -17.29
C ARG A 395 3.67 19.34 -17.31
N VAL A 396 4.92 18.98 -17.48
CA VAL A 396 6.05 19.90 -17.61
C VAL A 396 6.74 19.63 -18.94
N THR A 397 6.81 20.66 -19.78
CA THR A 397 7.63 20.65 -20.98
C THR A 397 8.81 21.61 -20.75
N PRO A 398 10.04 21.12 -20.49
CA PRO A 398 11.21 21.98 -20.42
C PRO A 398 11.51 22.55 -21.80
N SER A 399 12.02 23.78 -21.85
CA SER A 399 12.43 24.42 -23.10
C SER A 399 13.68 25.26 -22.88
N ASP A 400 14.43 25.46 -23.95
CA ASP A 400 15.51 26.45 -24.05
C ASP A 400 15.05 27.58 -25.00
N SER A 401 16.00 28.37 -25.54
CA SER A 401 15.68 29.46 -26.48
C SER A 401 15.40 29.00 -27.92
N GLU A 402 15.75 27.76 -28.27
CA GLU A 402 15.75 27.21 -29.63
C GLU A 402 14.74 26.05 -29.80
N GLY A 403 14.27 25.44 -28.71
CA GLY A 403 13.40 24.27 -28.76
C GLY A 403 12.81 23.82 -27.42
N ALA A 404 11.84 22.90 -27.53
CA ALA A 404 11.22 22.24 -26.39
C ALA A 404 11.70 20.80 -26.27
N GLY A 405 11.96 20.37 -25.04
CA GLY A 405 12.27 19.00 -24.69
C GLY A 405 11.05 18.09 -24.60
N PRO A 406 11.25 16.81 -24.22
CA PRO A 406 10.16 15.88 -24.00
C PRO A 406 9.28 16.34 -22.82
N THR A 407 7.97 16.20 -22.97
CA THR A 407 7.02 16.49 -21.88
C THR A 407 7.05 15.36 -20.85
N GLN A 408 7.26 15.71 -19.59
CA GLN A 408 7.21 14.80 -18.46
C GLN A 408 5.94 15.04 -17.63
N HIS A 409 5.44 13.98 -17.01
CA HIS A 409 4.21 13.98 -16.22
C HIS A 409 4.54 13.66 -14.76
N SER A 410 3.78 14.26 -13.84
CA SER A 410 3.73 13.79 -12.46
C SER A 410 3.00 12.45 -12.36
N ALA A 411 3.12 11.81 -11.20
CA ALA A 411 2.16 10.77 -10.81
C ALA A 411 0.74 11.36 -10.74
N LEU A 412 -0.26 10.49 -10.89
CA LEU A 412 -1.66 10.81 -10.69
C LEU A 412 -1.94 10.88 -9.19
N VAL A 413 -2.62 11.94 -8.76
CA VAL A 413 -3.05 12.17 -7.37
C VAL A 413 -4.57 12.32 -7.38
N ALA A 414 -5.26 11.49 -6.61
CA ALA A 414 -6.68 11.68 -6.36
C ALA A 414 -6.84 12.79 -5.31
N VAL A 415 -7.80 13.70 -5.53
CA VAL A 415 -8.17 14.71 -4.54
C VAL A 415 -8.92 14.02 -3.40
N ASP A 416 -8.43 14.19 -2.17
CA ASP A 416 -9.01 13.60 -0.97
C ASP A 416 -10.31 14.35 -0.57
N ASN A 417 -11.19 13.69 0.18
CA ASN A 417 -12.34 14.35 0.83
C ASN A 417 -11.84 15.30 1.93
N THR A 418 -12.48 16.46 2.09
CA THR A 418 -12.21 17.45 3.13
C THR A 418 -13.30 17.36 4.21
N PRO A 419 -13.02 16.87 5.43
CA PRO A 419 -14.07 16.70 6.44
C PRO A 419 -14.74 18.03 6.83
N PRO A 420 -16.05 18.03 7.16
CA PRO A 420 -16.78 19.24 7.53
C PRO A 420 -16.28 19.84 8.85
N ALA A 421 -16.54 21.13 9.04
CA ALA A 421 -16.27 21.85 10.29
C ALA A 421 -17.58 22.35 10.95
N ALA A 422 -17.79 22.00 12.21
CA ALA A 422 -18.93 22.46 12.99
C ALA A 422 -18.69 23.87 13.54
N VAL A 423 -19.71 24.73 13.52
CA VAL A 423 -19.59 26.11 14.03
C VAL A 423 -19.80 26.14 15.55
N SER A 424 -20.90 25.59 16.05
CA SER A 424 -21.18 25.52 17.48
C SER A 424 -22.18 24.42 17.82
N VAL A 425 -22.22 24.03 19.10
CA VAL A 425 -23.26 23.17 19.66
C VAL A 425 -23.69 23.72 21.01
N VAL A 426 -24.99 23.70 21.28
CA VAL A 426 -25.55 24.06 22.58
C VAL A 426 -26.33 22.90 23.18
N ILE A 427 -26.41 22.86 24.50
CA ILE A 427 -27.30 21.95 25.22
C ILE A 427 -28.57 22.72 25.56
N VAL A 428 -29.72 22.12 25.27
CA VAL A 428 -31.04 22.63 25.66
C VAL A 428 -31.84 21.51 26.34
N ALA A 429 -32.82 21.88 27.16
CA ALA A 429 -33.76 20.91 27.71
C ALA A 429 -34.78 20.53 26.63
N SER A 430 -35.08 19.24 26.48
CA SER A 430 -36.06 18.75 25.51
C SER A 430 -37.46 19.35 25.69
N ASP A 431 -37.82 19.75 26.91
CA ASP A 431 -39.10 20.38 27.26
C ASP A 431 -39.06 21.93 27.22
N GLY A 432 -37.90 22.52 26.91
CA GLY A 432 -37.69 23.97 26.89
C GLY A 432 -37.42 24.61 28.25
N ALA A 433 -37.16 23.84 29.31
CA ALA A 433 -36.72 24.37 30.59
C ALA A 433 -35.39 25.14 30.49
N THR A 434 -35.24 26.18 31.32
CA THR A 434 -34.01 26.99 31.41
C THR A 434 -33.09 26.58 32.57
N GLU A 435 -33.58 25.71 33.44
CA GLU A 435 -32.82 25.04 34.50
C GLU A 435 -32.87 23.54 34.25
N TYR A 436 -31.78 22.85 34.59
CA TYR A 436 -31.58 21.44 34.30
C TYR A 436 -31.58 20.66 35.61
N PHE A 437 -32.37 19.60 35.70
CA PHE A 437 -32.50 18.72 36.87
C PHE A 437 -32.20 17.28 36.46
N GLU A 438 -32.08 16.36 37.41
CA GLU A 438 -31.89 14.92 37.12
C GLU A 438 -33.03 14.33 36.29
N THR A 439 -34.23 14.94 36.31
CA THR A 439 -35.33 14.50 35.45
C THR A 439 -35.30 15.06 34.03
N THR A 440 -34.40 16.01 33.74
CA THR A 440 -34.36 16.69 32.44
C THR A 440 -33.72 15.79 31.38
N VAL A 441 -34.32 15.73 30.19
CA VAL A 441 -33.64 15.17 29.01
C VAL A 441 -32.89 16.32 28.33
N LEU A 442 -31.57 16.21 28.26
CA LEU A 442 -30.70 17.17 27.60
C LEU A 442 -30.59 16.81 26.11
N THR A 443 -30.73 17.81 25.23
CA THR A 443 -30.62 17.65 23.78
C THR A 443 -29.48 18.51 23.26
N ALA A 444 -28.59 17.91 22.49
CA ALA A 444 -27.55 18.60 21.75
C ALA A 444 -28.13 19.23 20.48
N VAL A 445 -27.93 20.54 20.30
CA VAL A 445 -28.39 21.28 19.12
C VAL A 445 -27.18 21.92 18.46
N PRO A 446 -26.64 21.31 17.41
CA PRO A 446 -25.64 21.96 16.56
C PRO A 446 -26.24 23.18 15.85
N ASP A 447 -25.48 24.27 15.78
CA ASP A 447 -25.84 25.47 15.04
C ASP A 447 -24.71 25.82 14.06
N GLY A 448 -24.99 25.57 12.78
CA GLY A 448 -24.09 25.84 11.66
C GLY A 448 -22.98 24.81 11.45
N TYR A 449 -22.63 24.64 10.17
CA TYR A 449 -21.43 23.95 9.74
C TYR A 449 -20.90 24.62 8.47
N SER A 450 -19.63 24.37 8.16
CA SER A 450 -19.02 24.67 6.86
C SER A 450 -18.36 23.41 6.35
N ASP A 451 -18.73 23.01 5.15
CA ASP A 451 -18.05 21.93 4.43
C ASP A 451 -17.30 22.55 3.25
N PRO A 452 -15.97 22.36 3.15
CA PRO A 452 -15.23 22.81 1.99
C PRO A 452 -15.62 22.11 0.69
N ASP A 453 -16.19 20.91 0.77
CA ASP A 453 -16.64 20.12 -0.38
C ASP A 453 -18.14 20.41 -0.65
N PRO A 454 -18.48 21.30 -1.59
CA PRO A 454 -19.83 21.88 -1.69
C PRO A 454 -20.91 20.88 -2.17
N ALA A 455 -20.51 19.71 -2.65
CA ALA A 455 -21.40 18.61 -3.01
C ALA A 455 -21.86 17.81 -1.78
N ASP A 456 -21.13 17.89 -0.66
CA ASP A 456 -21.39 17.15 0.56
C ASP A 456 -22.10 18.05 1.58
N ALA A 457 -23.42 18.00 1.57
CA ALA A 457 -24.16 18.47 2.74
C ALA A 457 -23.97 17.45 3.86
N ILE A 458 -23.81 17.92 5.11
CA ILE A 458 -23.79 17.04 6.29
C ILE A 458 -24.94 16.04 6.20
N ALA A 459 -24.57 14.77 6.18
CA ALA A 459 -25.49 13.65 6.17
C ALA A 459 -25.99 13.34 7.60
N ASP A 460 -25.14 13.54 8.61
CA ASP A 460 -25.45 13.21 10.00
C ASP A 460 -24.58 13.95 11.04
N TRP A 461 -24.98 13.90 12.31
CA TRP A 461 -24.17 14.39 13.44
C TRP A 461 -23.91 13.26 14.44
N GLN A 462 -22.66 13.13 14.87
CA GLN A 462 -22.28 12.21 15.94
C GLN A 462 -22.05 12.99 17.25
N PHE A 463 -22.43 12.39 18.37
CA PHE A 463 -22.38 13.04 19.68
C PHE A 463 -21.61 12.20 20.68
N GLN A 464 -20.77 12.85 21.47
CA GLN A 464 -20.14 12.27 22.65
C GLN A 464 -20.44 13.14 23.86
N TRP A 465 -21.14 12.58 24.85
CA TRP A 465 -21.47 13.26 26.08
C TRP A 465 -20.40 13.07 27.15
N PHE A 466 -20.22 14.09 27.98
CA PHE A 466 -19.31 14.11 29.11
C PHE A 466 -20.06 14.58 30.36
N VAL A 467 -19.89 13.84 31.46
CA VAL A 467 -20.46 14.17 32.77
C VAL A 467 -19.31 14.30 33.76
N SER A 468 -19.18 15.47 34.39
CA SER A 468 -18.05 15.85 35.24
C SER A 468 -16.68 15.57 34.60
N GLY A 469 -16.58 15.82 33.29
CA GLY A 469 -15.38 15.60 32.48
C GLY A 469 -15.10 14.15 32.09
N GLN A 470 -15.95 13.19 32.44
CA GLN A 470 -15.84 11.79 32.02
C GLN A 470 -16.80 11.48 30.88
N ALA A 471 -16.30 10.81 29.84
CA ALA A 471 -17.13 10.38 28.72
C ALA A 471 -18.14 9.30 29.16
N VAL A 472 -19.41 9.47 28.80
CA VAL A 472 -20.47 8.48 29.05
C VAL A 472 -20.82 7.72 27.78
N SER A 473 -21.48 6.57 27.90
CA SER A 473 -21.78 5.68 26.76
C SER A 473 -22.92 6.15 25.85
N ALA A 474 -23.59 7.27 26.18
CA ALA A 474 -24.61 7.86 25.33
C ALA A 474 -23.99 8.46 24.06
N ALA A 475 -24.45 7.98 22.90
CA ALA A 475 -23.96 8.39 21.57
C ALA A 475 -25.01 9.14 20.72
N GLY A 476 -26.22 9.31 21.26
CA GLY A 476 -27.32 9.97 20.58
C GLY A 476 -27.36 11.48 20.84
N GLN A 477 -28.22 12.18 20.10
CA GLN A 477 -28.48 13.61 20.28
C GLN A 477 -29.06 13.96 21.65
N ASN A 478 -29.62 12.99 22.38
CA ASN A 478 -30.23 13.18 23.69
C ASN A 478 -29.46 12.43 24.78
N LEU A 479 -29.40 13.03 25.97
CA LEU A 479 -28.90 12.44 27.22
C LEU A 479 -29.98 12.56 28.29
N ASP A 480 -30.42 11.44 28.83
CA ASP A 480 -31.40 11.42 29.93
C ASP A 480 -30.72 11.44 31.31
N GLY A 481 -31.55 11.61 32.34
CA GLY A 481 -31.17 11.69 33.74
C GLY A 481 -30.43 10.50 34.32
N THR A 482 -30.36 9.35 33.64
CA THR A 482 -29.67 8.17 34.19
C THR A 482 -28.15 8.30 34.17
N TYR A 483 -27.62 9.32 33.49
CA TYR A 483 -26.20 9.53 33.27
C TYR A 483 -25.58 10.61 34.14
N PHE A 484 -26.38 11.43 34.82
CA PHE A 484 -25.89 12.55 35.60
C PHE A 484 -26.72 12.75 36.87
N ASP A 485 -26.03 13.19 37.91
CA ASP A 485 -26.61 13.58 39.19
C ASP A 485 -26.48 15.09 39.39
N ARG A 486 -27.19 15.63 40.38
CA ARG A 486 -27.11 17.03 40.79
C ARG A 486 -25.67 17.47 41.08
N GLY A 487 -25.39 18.73 40.79
CA GLY A 487 -24.08 19.35 40.97
C GLY A 487 -23.03 18.94 39.93
N GLN A 488 -23.34 18.01 39.03
CA GLN A 488 -22.45 17.61 37.95
C GLN A 488 -22.55 18.57 36.76
N GLU A 489 -21.44 18.72 36.04
CA GLU A 489 -21.38 19.48 34.79
C GLU A 489 -21.54 18.55 33.60
N VAL A 490 -22.43 18.87 32.67
CA VAL A 490 -22.63 18.13 31.43
C VAL A 490 -22.13 18.95 30.24
N VAL A 491 -21.33 18.30 29.38
CA VAL A 491 -20.82 18.86 28.11
C VAL A 491 -21.09 17.86 26.99
N VAL A 492 -21.38 18.34 25.79
CA VAL A 492 -21.45 17.48 24.59
C VAL A 492 -20.41 17.94 23.57
N ALA A 493 -19.72 16.98 22.96
CA ALA A 493 -18.93 17.18 21.75
C ALA A 493 -19.75 16.70 20.54
N ALA A 494 -19.95 17.58 19.56
CA ALA A 494 -20.68 17.28 18.33
C ALA A 494 -19.71 17.24 17.15
N TYR A 495 -19.76 16.15 16.38
CA TYR A 495 -18.93 15.90 15.20
C TYR A 495 -19.84 15.93 13.96
N PRO A 496 -19.62 16.85 13.02
CA PRO A 496 -20.35 16.84 11.75
C PRO A 496 -19.87 15.66 10.89
N PHE A 497 -20.76 14.99 10.17
CA PHE A 497 -20.43 13.87 9.29
C PHE A 497 -21.05 14.09 7.91
N ASP A 498 -20.21 14.15 6.88
CA ASP A 498 -20.59 14.43 5.49
C ASP A 498 -21.08 13.20 4.71
N GLY A 499 -20.93 12.00 5.29
CA GLY A 499 -21.26 10.72 4.65
C GLY A 499 -20.05 9.84 4.36
N GLU A 500 -18.84 10.40 4.41
CA GLU A 500 -17.57 9.70 4.21
C GLU A 500 -16.66 9.81 5.45
N GLU A 501 -16.49 11.02 5.99
CA GLU A 501 -15.59 11.29 7.11
C GLU A 501 -16.20 12.23 8.18
N ALA A 502 -15.83 12.01 9.44
CA ALA A 502 -16.28 12.84 10.55
C ALA A 502 -15.32 14.02 10.75
N GLY A 503 -15.89 15.22 10.81
CA GLY A 503 -15.18 16.45 11.09
C GLY A 503 -14.67 16.59 12.52
N SER A 504 -13.96 17.68 12.76
CA SER A 504 -13.51 18.02 14.12
C SER A 504 -14.68 18.37 15.04
N ALA A 505 -14.64 17.88 16.27
CA ALA A 505 -15.67 18.18 17.25
C ALA A 505 -15.65 19.62 17.73
N VAL A 506 -16.85 20.17 17.93
CA VAL A 506 -17.07 21.37 18.75
C VAL A 506 -17.77 20.98 20.05
N SER A 507 -17.31 21.53 21.17
CA SER A 507 -17.91 21.28 22.49
C SER A 507 -18.87 22.38 22.89
N SER A 508 -19.95 22.00 23.56
CA SER A 508 -20.86 22.96 24.20
C SER A 508 -20.19 23.67 25.38
N SER A 509 -20.79 24.78 25.82
CA SER A 509 -20.55 25.25 27.18
C SER A 509 -21.09 24.22 28.19
N PRO A 510 -20.47 24.06 29.37
CA PRO A 510 -20.97 23.17 30.41
C PRO A 510 -22.31 23.67 30.95
N VAL A 511 -23.25 22.74 31.15
CA VAL A 511 -24.49 22.99 31.91
C VAL A 511 -24.38 22.32 33.28
N LEU A 512 -24.82 23.00 34.32
CA LEU A 512 -24.85 22.47 35.69
C LEU A 512 -26.22 21.88 35.99
N ILE A 513 -26.24 20.66 36.53
CA ILE A 513 -27.47 20.01 37.00
C ILE A 513 -27.80 20.56 38.39
N ALA A 514 -28.95 21.23 38.49
CA ALA A 514 -29.51 21.77 39.72
C ALA A 514 -30.23 20.69 40.54
N ASN A 515 -30.46 20.98 41.82
CA ASN A 515 -31.21 20.14 42.74
C ASN A 515 -32.70 20.16 42.39
N THR A 516 -33.31 18.99 42.25
CA THR A 516 -34.76 18.80 42.11
C THR A 516 -35.43 19.05 43.46
N PRO A 517 -36.32 20.06 43.63
CA PRO A 517 -36.99 20.25 44.92
C PRO A 517 -37.95 19.10 45.26
N PRO A 518 -38.06 18.68 46.53
CA PRO A 518 -38.87 17.52 46.91
C PRO A 518 -40.36 17.81 46.79
N SER A 519 -41.17 16.76 46.64
CA SER A 519 -42.62 16.89 46.60
C SER A 519 -43.34 15.74 47.29
N ILE A 520 -44.56 15.99 47.77
CA ILE A 520 -45.48 14.98 48.30
C ILE A 520 -46.86 15.13 47.67
N ALA A 521 -47.56 14.01 47.50
CA ALA A 521 -48.90 13.98 46.92
C ALA A 521 -49.97 14.43 47.93
N ALA A 522 -49.90 13.95 49.17
CA ALA A 522 -50.89 14.24 50.21
C ALA A 522 -50.31 14.05 51.63
N VAL A 523 -51.11 14.41 52.64
CA VAL A 523 -50.85 14.10 54.05
C VAL A 523 -52.13 13.54 54.66
N GLN A 524 -52.02 12.36 55.28
CA GLN A 524 -53.10 11.69 56.00
C GLN A 524 -52.86 11.77 57.51
N LEU A 525 -53.92 11.66 58.30
CA LEU A 525 -53.86 11.63 59.76
C LEU A 525 -54.32 10.26 60.25
N GLU A 526 -53.57 9.65 61.16
CA GLU A 526 -53.87 8.33 61.73
C GLU A 526 -53.78 8.37 63.26
N PRO A 527 -54.65 7.64 63.99
CA PRO A 527 -55.78 6.85 63.47
C PRO A 527 -56.96 7.71 63.01
N ASP A 528 -57.77 7.22 62.06
CA ASP A 528 -59.07 7.81 61.68
C ASP A 528 -60.16 6.72 61.80
N PRO A 529 -61.06 6.80 62.81
CA PRO A 529 -61.26 7.90 63.74
C PRO A 529 -60.16 8.00 64.83
N ALA A 530 -59.85 9.23 65.25
CA ALA A 530 -59.01 9.51 66.42
C ALA A 530 -59.85 9.84 67.65
N TYR A 531 -59.34 9.48 68.83
CA TYR A 531 -60.01 9.65 70.12
C TYR A 531 -59.23 10.58 71.06
N THR A 532 -59.91 11.09 72.09
CA THR A 532 -59.39 12.06 73.09
C THR A 532 -58.08 11.67 73.78
N HIS A 533 -57.78 10.37 73.83
CA HIS A 533 -56.61 9.79 74.50
C HIS A 533 -55.64 9.06 73.56
N THR A 534 -55.79 9.24 72.25
CA THR A 534 -54.90 8.66 71.25
C THR A 534 -54.14 9.77 70.54
N ASP A 535 -52.81 9.69 70.51
CA ASP A 535 -51.99 10.63 69.75
C ASP A 535 -52.30 10.52 68.24
N VAL A 536 -52.24 11.65 67.53
CA VAL A 536 -52.51 11.70 66.09
C VAL A 536 -51.19 11.83 65.32
N SER A 537 -50.93 10.90 64.41
CA SER A 537 -49.76 10.89 63.56
C SER A 537 -50.07 11.42 62.16
N ALA A 538 -49.18 12.23 61.62
CA ALA A 538 -49.18 12.68 60.24
C ALA A 538 -48.41 11.68 59.37
N VAL A 539 -49.05 11.19 58.32
CA VAL A 539 -48.46 10.28 57.34
C VAL A 539 -48.39 10.99 55.98
N PRO A 540 -47.22 11.57 55.61
CA PRO A 540 -46.99 12.09 54.27
C PRO A 540 -47.03 10.95 53.25
N VAL A 541 -47.68 11.16 52.11
CA VAL A 541 -47.86 10.15 51.06
C VAL A 541 -47.30 10.66 49.73
N GLY A 542 -46.63 9.77 49.00
CA GLY A 542 -46.15 10.02 47.65
C GLY A 542 -44.96 10.97 47.59
N TRP A 543 -43.93 10.71 48.40
CA TRP A 543 -42.64 11.36 48.26
C TRP A 543 -42.12 11.19 46.83
N ASN A 544 -41.73 12.30 46.22
CA ASN A 544 -41.07 12.33 44.93
C ASN A 544 -39.97 13.39 44.95
N ASP A 545 -38.76 12.88 45.10
CA ASP A 545 -37.49 13.56 44.93
C ASP A 545 -36.52 12.48 44.43
N PRO A 546 -36.00 12.60 43.19
CA PRO A 546 -35.06 11.63 42.65
C PRO A 546 -33.65 11.76 43.27
N ASP A 547 -33.31 12.95 43.79
CA ASP A 547 -31.95 13.30 44.19
C ASP A 547 -31.66 12.90 45.65
N ASP A 548 -32.70 12.90 46.51
CA ASP A 548 -32.53 12.84 47.96
C ASP A 548 -33.59 12.01 48.74
N PRO A 549 -33.23 11.50 49.94
CA PRO A 549 -34.15 10.76 50.80
C PRO A 549 -35.24 11.64 51.44
N PRO A 550 -36.38 11.04 51.87
CA PRO A 550 -37.50 11.78 52.44
C PRO A 550 -37.19 12.50 53.76
N GLY A 551 -37.50 13.80 53.81
CA GLY A 551 -37.54 14.61 55.02
C GLY A 551 -38.76 15.54 55.05
N TYR A 552 -39.21 15.92 56.25
CA TYR A 552 -40.49 16.61 56.44
C TYR A 552 -40.42 17.62 57.57
N ARG A 553 -41.13 18.75 57.40
CA ARG A 553 -41.44 19.69 58.47
C ARG A 553 -42.93 19.76 58.71
N PHE A 554 -43.36 19.71 59.97
CA PHE A 554 -44.75 19.62 60.40
C PHE A 554 -45.21 20.91 61.09
N ALA A 555 -46.43 21.35 60.78
CA ALA A 555 -47.08 22.46 61.46
C ALA A 555 -48.54 22.10 61.79
N TRP A 556 -48.80 21.84 63.07
CA TRP A 556 -50.10 21.40 63.57
C TRP A 556 -51.04 22.54 63.95
N THR A 557 -52.33 22.35 63.68
CA THR A 557 -53.42 23.23 64.11
C THR A 557 -54.56 22.43 64.72
N VAL A 558 -55.10 22.92 65.84
CA VAL A 558 -56.26 22.35 66.54
C VAL A 558 -57.33 23.43 66.64
N GLY A 559 -58.51 23.17 66.09
CA GLY A 559 -59.60 24.17 66.04
C GLY A 559 -59.23 25.44 65.26
N GLY A 560 -58.28 25.33 64.30
CA GLY A 560 -57.74 26.45 63.53
C GLY A 560 -56.65 27.27 64.24
N VAL A 561 -56.23 26.88 65.44
CA VAL A 561 -55.16 27.53 66.20
C VAL A 561 -53.89 26.69 66.15
N ALA A 562 -52.74 27.32 65.88
CA ALA A 562 -51.45 26.63 65.89
C ALA A 562 -51.10 26.15 67.31
N VAL A 563 -50.85 24.85 67.45
CA VAL A 563 -50.48 24.21 68.73
C VAL A 563 -48.96 23.98 68.87
N GLY A 564 -48.20 24.18 67.79
CA GLY A 564 -46.73 24.10 67.78
C GLY A 564 -46.18 22.67 67.71
N GLY A 565 -44.91 22.53 67.33
CA GLY A 565 -44.21 21.25 67.21
C GLY A 565 -43.89 20.90 65.74
N ASP A 566 -42.62 20.59 65.48
CA ASP A 566 -42.12 20.04 64.21
C ASP A 566 -41.92 18.53 64.39
N SER A 567 -43.03 17.83 64.60
CA SER A 567 -43.07 16.39 64.87
C SER A 567 -44.16 15.76 64.01
N ALA A 568 -43.91 14.53 63.55
CA ALA A 568 -44.90 13.73 62.86
C ALA A 568 -46.06 13.31 63.77
N VAL A 569 -45.95 13.47 65.09
CA VAL A 569 -46.98 13.08 66.06
C VAL A 569 -47.44 14.30 66.85
N LEU A 570 -48.76 14.49 66.93
CA LEU A 570 -49.42 15.41 67.84
C LEU A 570 -49.97 14.64 69.04
N GLU A 571 -49.38 14.88 70.22
CA GLU A 571 -49.80 14.22 71.45
C GLU A 571 -51.23 14.61 71.86
N SER A 572 -51.96 13.64 72.41
CA SER A 572 -53.39 13.71 72.74
C SER A 572 -53.79 14.84 73.70
N HIS A 573 -52.86 15.26 74.57
CA HIS A 573 -53.09 16.37 75.49
C HIS A 573 -53.27 17.74 74.82
N HIS A 574 -52.99 17.86 73.51
CA HIS A 574 -53.15 19.09 72.74
C HIS A 574 -54.57 19.33 72.20
N PHE A 575 -55.45 18.33 72.31
CA PHE A 575 -56.83 18.41 71.82
C PHE A 575 -57.81 17.82 72.84
N SER A 576 -59.10 17.95 72.54
CA SER A 576 -60.19 17.48 73.40
C SER A 576 -61.34 17.03 72.51
N LEU A 577 -62.36 16.40 73.11
CA LEU A 577 -63.52 15.88 72.38
C LEU A 577 -64.12 16.92 71.43
N GLY A 578 -64.31 16.54 70.17
CA GLY A 578 -64.87 17.38 69.11
C GLY A 578 -63.90 18.41 68.51
N ALA A 579 -62.63 18.44 68.93
CA ALA A 579 -61.62 19.29 68.31
C ALA A 579 -61.31 18.83 66.87
N SER A 580 -61.03 19.78 65.99
CA SER A 580 -60.62 19.52 64.59
C SER A 580 -59.11 19.67 64.45
N VAL A 581 -58.41 18.59 64.14
CA VAL A 581 -56.95 18.52 63.98
C VAL A 581 -56.57 18.59 62.50
N GLN A 582 -55.60 19.41 62.14
CA GLN A 582 -54.97 19.47 60.81
C GLN A 582 -53.47 19.65 60.94
N VAL A 583 -52.72 19.14 59.96
CA VAL A 583 -51.28 19.36 59.84
C VAL A 583 -50.95 19.91 58.45
N THR A 584 -50.01 20.85 58.38
CA THR A 584 -49.34 21.23 57.14
C THR A 584 -47.94 20.64 57.13
N VAL A 585 -47.63 19.82 56.13
CA VAL A 585 -46.33 19.21 55.95
C VAL A 585 -45.62 19.87 54.78
N THR A 586 -44.40 20.35 55.03
CA THR A 586 -43.48 20.84 54.00
C THR A 586 -42.42 19.76 53.76
N PRO A 587 -42.36 19.13 52.58
CA PRO A 587 -41.27 18.21 52.28
C PRO A 587 -39.93 18.98 52.20
N ASP A 588 -38.87 18.37 52.73
CA ASP A 588 -37.54 18.98 52.92
C ASP A 588 -36.49 17.88 52.68
N ASP A 589 -35.68 18.03 51.64
CA ASP A 589 -34.59 17.11 51.27
C ASP A 589 -33.29 17.43 52.04
N GLY A 590 -33.29 18.50 52.85
CA GLY A 590 -32.13 19.02 53.57
C GLY A 590 -31.38 20.15 52.86
N ILE A 591 -31.76 20.47 51.62
CA ILE A 591 -31.16 21.52 50.77
C ILE A 591 -32.20 22.53 50.29
N ALA A 592 -33.34 22.05 49.80
CA ALA A 592 -34.48 22.80 49.32
C ALA A 592 -35.79 22.37 50.01
N LEU A 593 -36.68 23.35 50.19
CA LEU A 593 -38.05 23.08 50.64
C LEU A 593 -38.96 22.90 49.44
N GLY A 594 -39.76 21.85 49.47
CA GLY A 594 -40.85 21.65 48.53
C GLY A 594 -42.12 22.41 48.90
N LEU A 595 -43.16 22.27 48.07
CA LEU A 595 -44.43 22.94 48.32
C LEU A 595 -45.19 22.30 49.49
N PRO A 596 -45.68 23.08 50.48
CA PRO A 596 -46.41 22.54 51.62
C PRO A 596 -47.76 21.94 51.22
N ARG A 597 -48.15 20.84 51.85
CA ARG A 597 -49.47 20.20 51.74
C ARG A 597 -50.16 20.14 53.09
N THR A 598 -51.44 20.48 53.12
CA THR A 598 -52.27 20.44 54.33
C THR A 598 -53.21 19.24 54.30
N SER A 599 -53.31 18.51 55.42
CA SER A 599 -54.23 17.39 55.57
C SER A 599 -55.70 17.84 55.57
N THR A 600 -56.61 16.89 55.29
CA THR A 600 -58.02 17.07 55.64
C THR A 600 -58.18 17.19 57.17
N PRO A 601 -59.15 17.96 57.68
CA PRO A 601 -59.41 18.02 59.11
C PRO A 601 -59.94 16.69 59.66
N LEU A 602 -59.30 16.20 60.73
CA LEU A 602 -59.72 15.02 61.51
C LEU A 602 -60.41 15.48 62.80
N VAL A 603 -61.62 14.98 63.06
CA VAL A 603 -62.39 15.35 64.27
C VAL A 603 -62.18 14.31 65.36
N ILE A 604 -61.79 14.78 66.54
CA ILE A 604 -61.55 13.92 67.71
C ILE A 604 -62.87 13.42 68.29
N SER A 605 -63.02 12.10 68.36
CA SER A 605 -64.20 11.38 68.83
C SER A 605 -64.02 10.86 70.27
N ASP A 606 -65.10 10.33 70.84
CA ASP A 606 -65.16 9.76 72.19
C ASP A 606 -64.54 8.35 72.22
N ALA A 607 -63.70 8.03 73.21
CA ALA A 607 -63.02 6.75 73.26
C ALA A 607 -63.96 5.62 73.74
N PRO A 608 -63.87 4.41 73.17
CA PRO A 608 -64.58 3.25 73.71
C PRO A 608 -64.02 2.86 75.10
N PRO A 609 -64.82 2.15 75.93
CA PRO A 609 -64.38 1.67 77.23
C PRO A 609 -63.25 0.65 77.11
N ALA A 610 -62.49 0.45 78.19
CA ALA A 610 -61.39 -0.53 78.21
C ALA A 610 -61.90 -1.98 78.04
N GLN A 611 -61.12 -2.80 77.31
CA GLN A 611 -61.43 -4.21 77.08
C GLN A 611 -61.44 -5.00 78.41
N PRO A 612 -62.48 -5.82 78.70
CA PRO A 612 -62.49 -6.66 79.89
C PRO A 612 -61.52 -7.83 79.74
N VAL A 613 -60.89 -8.26 80.83
CA VAL A 613 -60.05 -9.48 80.85
C VAL A 613 -60.92 -10.64 81.32
N VAL A 614 -61.05 -11.68 80.49
CA VAL A 614 -61.90 -12.86 80.70
C VAL A 614 -61.03 -14.09 80.97
N GLN A 615 -61.49 -15.01 81.81
CA GLN A 615 -60.79 -16.27 82.13
C GLN A 615 -61.78 -17.42 82.34
N ILE A 616 -61.50 -18.57 81.71
CA ILE A 616 -62.17 -19.85 81.91
C ILE A 616 -61.33 -20.75 82.83
N GLN A 617 -61.97 -21.42 83.80
CA GLN A 617 -61.34 -22.42 84.68
C GLN A 617 -62.19 -23.70 84.80
N PRO A 618 -61.59 -24.89 84.96
CA PRO A 618 -60.15 -25.16 84.82
C PRO A 618 -59.70 -25.17 83.34
N GLN A 619 -58.41 -24.97 83.12
CA GLN A 619 -57.80 -25.00 81.78
C GLN A 619 -57.52 -26.44 81.29
N GLU A 620 -57.36 -27.40 82.22
CA GLU A 620 -57.36 -28.84 81.91
C GLU A 620 -58.65 -29.47 82.43
N VAL A 621 -59.44 -30.05 81.54
CA VAL A 621 -60.81 -30.50 81.84
C VAL A 621 -60.92 -32.01 81.74
N SER A 622 -61.39 -32.63 82.83
CA SER A 622 -61.75 -34.04 82.86
C SER A 622 -63.22 -34.20 82.52
N VAL A 623 -63.52 -34.79 81.35
CA VAL A 623 -64.89 -35.01 80.88
C VAL A 623 -65.70 -35.81 81.91
N GLY A 624 -66.91 -35.33 82.21
CA GLY A 624 -67.81 -35.93 83.19
C GLY A 624 -67.45 -35.68 84.65
N LEU A 625 -66.41 -34.87 84.94
CA LEU A 625 -65.98 -34.53 86.30
C LEU A 625 -65.86 -33.02 86.54
N ASP A 626 -65.27 -32.26 85.62
CA ASP A 626 -64.97 -30.84 85.80
C ASP A 626 -66.00 -29.93 85.08
N ASP A 627 -66.55 -28.94 85.78
CA ASP A 627 -67.41 -27.89 85.20
C ASP A 627 -66.52 -26.71 84.73
N LEU A 628 -66.88 -26.04 83.64
CA LEU A 628 -66.24 -24.79 83.23
C LEU A 628 -66.84 -23.59 83.97
N LEU A 629 -65.99 -22.63 84.35
CA LEU A 629 -66.36 -21.38 85.00
C LEU A 629 -65.78 -20.20 84.22
N CYS A 630 -66.61 -19.24 83.81
CA CYS A 630 -66.17 -17.98 83.23
C CYS A 630 -66.19 -16.86 84.26
N SER A 631 -65.01 -16.30 84.51
CA SER A 631 -64.82 -15.12 85.34
C SER A 631 -64.24 -13.97 84.50
N TYR A 632 -64.52 -12.73 84.89
CA TYR A 632 -63.92 -11.57 84.22
C TYR A 632 -63.62 -10.46 85.22
N SER A 633 -62.60 -9.65 84.92
CA SER A 633 -62.36 -8.40 85.63
C SER A 633 -63.08 -7.25 84.91
N ALA A 634 -64.03 -6.62 85.59
CA ALA A 634 -64.70 -5.44 85.06
C ALA A 634 -63.72 -4.26 85.07
N ALA A 635 -63.28 -3.80 83.89
CA ALA A 635 -62.64 -2.50 83.78
C ALA A 635 -63.71 -1.43 84.04
N THR A 636 -63.66 -0.80 85.21
CA THR A 636 -64.71 0.14 85.66
C THR A 636 -64.49 1.58 85.20
N LEU A 637 -63.45 1.85 84.40
CA LEU A 637 -63.18 3.17 83.84
C LEU A 637 -63.21 3.14 82.31
N ASP A 638 -64.15 3.90 81.77
CA ASP A 638 -64.05 4.50 80.46
C ASP A 638 -62.98 5.62 80.46
N PRO A 639 -62.09 5.74 79.46
CA PRO A 639 -61.08 6.80 79.39
C PRO A 639 -61.65 8.21 79.50
N ASP A 640 -62.84 8.46 78.94
CA ASP A 640 -63.55 9.74 78.96
C ASP A 640 -64.46 9.91 80.20
N GLY A 641 -64.49 8.91 81.09
CA GLY A 641 -65.20 8.95 82.36
C GLY A 641 -66.69 8.59 82.31
N HIS A 642 -67.15 7.98 81.21
CA HIS A 642 -68.51 7.41 81.10
C HIS A 642 -68.71 6.15 81.97
N SER A 643 -69.96 5.84 82.29
CA SER A 643 -70.30 4.61 83.04
C SER A 643 -70.37 3.40 82.12
N VAL A 644 -69.75 2.29 82.52
CA VAL A 644 -69.64 1.03 81.73
C VAL A 644 -70.60 -0.05 82.25
N SER A 645 -71.26 -0.75 81.34
CA SER A 645 -72.12 -1.92 81.57
C SER A 645 -71.52 -3.17 80.90
N HIS A 646 -71.85 -4.39 81.36
CA HIS A 646 -71.27 -5.64 80.86
C HIS A 646 -72.34 -6.69 80.52
N SER A 647 -72.06 -7.56 79.55
CA SER A 647 -72.87 -8.75 79.23
C SER A 647 -71.99 -9.94 78.85
N ILE A 648 -72.37 -11.15 79.27
CA ILE A 648 -71.63 -12.40 79.01
C ILE A 648 -72.36 -13.27 77.97
N ALA A 649 -71.61 -13.98 77.14
CA ALA A 649 -72.10 -15.02 76.23
C ALA A 649 -71.13 -16.20 76.18
N TRP A 650 -71.66 -17.42 76.14
CA TRP A 650 -70.89 -18.64 75.87
C TRP A 650 -71.03 -19.05 74.41
N LEU A 651 -69.94 -19.53 73.82
CA LEU A 651 -69.91 -20.12 72.49
C LEU A 651 -69.33 -21.54 72.57
N LEU A 652 -69.96 -22.48 71.87
CA LEU A 652 -69.46 -23.83 71.61
C LEU A 652 -69.06 -23.89 70.14
N ASP A 653 -67.79 -24.14 69.86
CA ASP A 653 -67.21 -24.17 68.52
C ASP A 653 -67.61 -22.91 67.71
N GLY A 654 -67.50 -21.74 68.34
CA GLY A 654 -67.88 -20.44 67.78
C GLY A 654 -69.39 -20.14 67.67
N ASN A 655 -70.27 -21.07 68.07
CA ASN A 655 -71.72 -20.88 68.00
C ASN A 655 -72.33 -20.56 69.37
N PRO A 656 -73.26 -19.59 69.49
CA PRO A 656 -73.87 -19.25 70.77
C PRO A 656 -74.50 -20.46 71.46
N PHE A 657 -74.10 -20.70 72.71
CA PHE A 657 -74.60 -21.79 73.54
C PHE A 657 -75.42 -21.24 74.72
N SER A 658 -76.51 -21.94 75.06
CA SER A 658 -77.28 -21.68 76.28
C SER A 658 -77.89 -22.98 76.82
N ALA A 659 -77.82 -23.18 78.14
CA ALA A 659 -78.41 -24.33 78.83
C ALA A 659 -79.03 -23.89 80.17
N SER A 660 -79.72 -24.78 80.87
CA SER A 660 -80.28 -24.45 82.20
C SER A 660 -79.21 -24.20 83.28
N SER A 661 -77.94 -24.57 83.01
CA SER A 661 -76.80 -24.33 83.89
C SER A 661 -76.19 -22.93 83.73
N THR A 662 -76.44 -22.23 82.61
CA THR A 662 -75.90 -20.89 82.36
C THR A 662 -76.80 -19.81 82.93
N ASN A 663 -76.24 -18.82 83.64
CA ASN A 663 -76.96 -17.68 84.22
C ASN A 663 -76.55 -16.32 83.63
N LEU A 664 -75.53 -16.25 82.76
CA LEU A 664 -75.00 -15.05 82.07
C LEU A 664 -74.58 -13.90 83.00
N GLU A 665 -74.31 -14.19 84.28
CA GLU A 665 -73.79 -13.27 85.29
C GLU A 665 -72.31 -13.56 85.56
N PRO A 666 -71.55 -12.67 86.23
CA PRO A 666 -70.18 -12.97 86.62
C PRO A 666 -70.10 -14.33 87.32
N ASP A 667 -69.10 -15.13 86.94
CA ASP A 667 -68.90 -16.50 87.44
C ASP A 667 -69.91 -17.53 86.88
N ASP A 668 -70.36 -17.35 85.63
CA ASP A 668 -71.25 -18.28 84.91
C ASP A 668 -70.55 -19.61 84.58
N THR A 669 -71.29 -20.74 84.59
CA THR A 669 -70.71 -22.09 84.43
C THR A 669 -71.34 -22.94 83.33
N ILE A 670 -70.52 -23.83 82.75
CA ILE A 670 -70.95 -24.95 81.90
C ILE A 670 -70.70 -26.25 82.64
N ALA A 671 -71.76 -27.01 82.91
CA ALA A 671 -71.64 -28.27 83.63
C ALA A 671 -70.92 -29.35 82.80
N SER A 672 -70.10 -30.17 83.47
CA SER A 672 -69.31 -31.30 82.94
C SER A 672 -70.08 -32.26 82.03
N VAL A 673 -71.40 -32.40 82.22
CA VAL A 673 -72.29 -33.23 81.40
C VAL A 673 -72.44 -32.74 79.96
N HIS A 674 -72.19 -31.45 79.72
CA HIS A 674 -72.25 -30.85 78.39
C HIS A 674 -70.91 -30.92 77.66
N LEU A 675 -69.84 -31.33 78.35
CA LEU A 675 -68.50 -31.37 77.82
C LEU A 675 -68.23 -32.70 77.11
N GLY A 676 -67.67 -32.61 75.92
CA GLY A 676 -67.21 -33.73 75.12
C GLY A 676 -65.78 -33.47 74.65
N ILE A 677 -65.00 -34.53 74.46
CA ILE A 677 -63.65 -34.45 73.92
C ILE A 677 -63.72 -33.85 72.51
N GLY A 678 -62.83 -32.90 72.21
CA GLY A 678 -62.75 -32.19 70.93
C GLY A 678 -63.58 -30.90 70.84
N GLN A 679 -64.35 -30.53 71.87
CA GLN A 679 -65.13 -29.28 71.89
C GLN A 679 -64.28 -28.08 72.30
N GLU A 680 -64.47 -26.93 71.64
CA GLU A 680 -63.97 -25.62 72.07
C GLU A 680 -65.09 -24.81 72.73
N TRP A 681 -64.82 -24.31 73.93
CA TRP A 681 -65.72 -23.47 74.71
C TRP A 681 -65.13 -22.09 74.90
N THR A 682 -65.83 -21.06 74.43
CA THR A 682 -65.41 -19.67 74.53
C THR A 682 -66.38 -18.87 75.39
N CYS A 683 -65.86 -18.09 76.33
CA CYS A 683 -66.62 -17.12 77.09
C CYS A 683 -66.29 -15.72 76.58
N GLN A 684 -67.31 -14.97 76.18
CA GLN A 684 -67.20 -13.62 75.66
C GLN A 684 -67.88 -12.64 76.62
N VAL A 685 -67.19 -11.56 76.99
CA VAL A 685 -67.71 -10.47 77.81
C VAL A 685 -67.64 -9.17 77.02
N THR A 686 -68.79 -8.54 76.82
CA THR A 686 -68.90 -7.24 76.13
C THR A 686 -69.07 -6.14 77.17
N ALA A 687 -68.16 -5.16 77.18
CA ALA A 687 -68.29 -3.90 77.91
C ALA A 687 -68.91 -2.83 77.00
N SER A 688 -69.83 -2.01 77.51
CA SER A 688 -70.51 -0.95 76.75
C SER A 688 -70.71 0.30 77.60
N ASP A 689 -70.38 1.47 77.07
CA ASP A 689 -70.56 2.76 77.74
C ASP A 689 -71.94 3.39 77.49
N THR A 690 -72.15 4.63 77.96
CA THR A 690 -73.40 5.38 77.76
C THR A 690 -73.63 5.88 76.33
N GLN A 691 -72.60 5.89 75.48
CA GLN A 691 -72.68 6.26 74.06
C GLN A 691 -72.83 5.03 73.15
N GLN A 692 -72.97 3.83 73.73
CA GLN A 692 -73.04 2.55 73.04
C GLN A 692 -71.76 2.17 72.29
N LEU A 693 -70.62 2.74 72.67
CA LEU A 693 -69.32 2.20 72.23
C LEU A 693 -69.02 0.94 73.03
N THR A 694 -68.48 -0.07 72.35
CA THR A 694 -68.30 -1.41 72.93
C THR A 694 -66.86 -1.90 72.83
N ALA A 695 -66.40 -2.60 73.85
CA ALA A 695 -65.15 -3.37 73.84
C ALA A 695 -65.42 -4.81 74.30
N ILE A 696 -64.78 -5.79 73.67
CA ILE A 696 -65.08 -7.22 73.88
C ILE A 696 -63.82 -7.92 74.40
N GLY A 697 -63.91 -8.59 75.55
CA GLY A 697 -62.92 -9.54 76.04
C GLY A 697 -63.42 -10.96 75.90
N GLN A 698 -62.52 -11.93 75.73
CA GLN A 698 -62.88 -13.34 75.62
C GLN A 698 -61.76 -14.26 76.10
N ASP A 699 -62.12 -15.49 76.48
CA ASP A 699 -61.19 -16.60 76.75
C ASP A 699 -61.80 -17.91 76.25
N ALA A 700 -60.97 -18.90 75.90
CA ALA A 700 -61.40 -20.16 75.30
C ALA A 700 -60.67 -21.37 75.91
N VAL A 701 -61.33 -22.53 75.94
CA VAL A 701 -60.75 -23.81 76.39
C VAL A 701 -61.20 -24.96 75.48
N VAL A 702 -60.26 -25.84 75.11
CA VAL A 702 -60.51 -27.05 74.31
C VAL A 702 -60.41 -28.30 75.17
N ILE A 703 -61.38 -29.21 75.04
CA ILE A 703 -61.44 -30.45 75.83
C ILE A 703 -60.62 -31.58 75.17
N ARG A 704 -59.56 -32.09 75.82
CA ARG A 704 -58.61 -33.09 75.25
C ARG A 704 -58.86 -34.53 75.72
N ALA A 705 -58.28 -35.52 75.02
CA ALA A 705 -58.36 -36.94 75.42
C ALA A 705 -57.62 -37.20 76.75
N PRO A 706 -58.15 -38.05 77.65
CA PRO A 706 -57.59 -38.21 78.99
C PRO A 706 -56.27 -38.99 78.99
N TRP A 707 -55.32 -38.57 79.83
CA TRP A 707 -53.99 -39.16 79.97
C TRP A 707 -54.01 -40.51 80.72
N PHE A 708 -53.28 -41.52 80.21
CA PHE A 708 -53.01 -42.80 80.88
C PHE A 708 -51.53 -43.20 80.78
N SER A 709 -51.10 -44.25 81.49
CA SER A 709 -49.74 -44.82 81.41
C SER A 709 -49.83 -46.34 81.53
N LEU A 710 -49.41 -47.09 80.50
CA LEU A 710 -49.46 -48.56 80.45
C LEU A 710 -48.11 -49.17 80.08
N THR A 711 -47.84 -50.41 80.51
CA THR A 711 -46.57 -51.09 80.18
C THR A 711 -46.63 -51.71 78.78
N ASP A 712 -45.61 -51.46 77.95
CA ASP A 712 -45.38 -52.21 76.71
C ASP A 712 -44.82 -53.61 77.03
N VAL A 713 -45.58 -54.64 76.67
CA VAL A 713 -45.24 -56.04 76.93
C VAL A 713 -44.70 -56.75 75.69
N ASN A 714 -44.64 -56.09 74.52
CA ASN A 714 -43.94 -56.62 73.37
C ASN A 714 -42.42 -56.56 73.63
N GLY A 715 -41.74 -57.69 73.51
CA GLY A 715 -40.30 -57.78 73.76
C GLY A 715 -39.44 -57.31 72.59
N SER A 716 -40.00 -57.23 71.37
CA SER A 716 -39.27 -56.80 70.17
C SER A 716 -39.53 -55.34 69.80
N SER A 717 -40.51 -54.68 70.42
CA SER A 717 -40.82 -53.28 70.16
C SER A 717 -39.74 -52.32 70.68
N VAL A 718 -39.72 -51.12 70.10
CA VAL A 718 -38.81 -50.04 70.48
C VAL A 718 -39.00 -49.57 71.93
N SER A 719 -40.21 -49.72 72.48
CA SER A 719 -40.59 -49.33 73.84
C SER A 719 -40.68 -50.51 74.82
N ALA A 720 -40.15 -51.69 74.46
CA ALA A 720 -40.25 -52.91 75.25
C ALA A 720 -39.96 -52.70 76.76
N GLY A 721 -40.95 -52.98 77.61
CA GLY A 721 -40.87 -52.87 79.06
C GLY A 721 -40.97 -51.45 79.64
N GLN A 722 -41.16 -50.42 78.81
CA GLN A 722 -41.39 -49.05 79.25
C GLN A 722 -42.86 -48.79 79.59
N GLN A 723 -43.10 -47.77 80.42
CA GLN A 723 -44.43 -47.16 80.55
C GLN A 723 -44.64 -46.22 79.38
N VAL A 724 -45.74 -46.39 78.65
CA VAL A 724 -46.11 -45.61 77.46
C VAL A 724 -47.41 -44.87 77.74
N THR A 725 -47.43 -43.58 77.40
CA THR A 725 -48.55 -42.65 77.58
C THR A 725 -48.81 -41.86 76.30
N PRO A 726 -50.05 -41.41 76.04
CA PRO A 726 -50.33 -40.49 74.93
C PRO A 726 -49.46 -39.23 74.94
N ARG A 727 -48.96 -38.80 76.12
CA ARG A 727 -48.01 -37.67 76.22
C ARG A 727 -46.69 -37.91 75.49
N ASP A 728 -46.26 -39.16 75.37
CA ASP A 728 -44.99 -39.51 74.73
C ASP A 728 -45.02 -39.21 73.22
N TYR A 729 -46.22 -39.01 72.65
CA TYR A 729 -46.46 -38.75 71.23
C TYR A 729 -46.97 -37.34 70.95
N LEU A 730 -46.86 -36.40 71.91
CA LEU A 730 -47.14 -34.99 71.64
C LEU A 730 -46.24 -34.45 70.51
N GLY A 731 -46.81 -33.65 69.62
CA GLY A 731 -46.21 -33.17 68.38
C GLY A 731 -46.19 -34.18 67.24
N GLN A 732 -46.78 -35.38 67.42
CA GLN A 732 -46.85 -36.43 66.40
C GLN A 732 -48.26 -36.99 66.32
N VAL A 733 -48.65 -37.50 65.15
CA VAL A 733 -49.90 -38.27 65.03
C VAL A 733 -49.68 -39.66 65.60
N SER A 734 -50.55 -40.08 66.51
CA SER A 734 -50.51 -41.43 67.09
C SER A 734 -51.83 -42.14 66.89
N ALA A 735 -51.78 -43.43 66.59
CA ALA A 735 -52.96 -44.24 66.33
C ALA A 735 -53.02 -45.43 67.30
N TRP A 736 -54.03 -45.45 68.14
CA TRP A 736 -54.15 -46.38 69.27
C TRP A 736 -55.17 -47.46 68.96
N TYR A 737 -54.70 -48.68 68.68
CA TYR A 737 -55.51 -49.85 68.36
C TYR A 737 -55.89 -50.58 69.63
N PHE A 738 -57.19 -50.73 69.89
CA PHE A 738 -57.69 -51.47 71.05
C PHE A 738 -58.06 -52.89 70.62
N GLY A 739 -57.35 -53.92 71.09
CA GLY A 739 -57.54 -55.32 70.65
C GLY A 739 -57.59 -56.34 71.79
N ASP A 740 -57.96 -57.59 71.48
CA ASP A 740 -57.92 -58.72 72.41
C ASP A 740 -56.84 -59.71 71.95
N ALA A 741 -55.73 -59.78 72.68
CA ALA A 741 -54.59 -60.63 72.33
C ALA A 741 -54.90 -62.13 72.31
N SER A 742 -56.03 -62.57 72.86
CA SER A 742 -56.49 -63.97 72.79
C SER A 742 -57.33 -64.28 71.55
N ALA A 743 -57.76 -63.26 70.80
CA ALA A 743 -58.60 -63.40 69.62
C ALA A 743 -57.78 -63.45 68.32
N THR A 744 -58.02 -64.46 67.48
CA THR A 744 -57.32 -64.63 66.20
C THR A 744 -57.48 -63.44 65.25
N ALA A 745 -58.64 -62.76 65.28
CA ALA A 745 -58.88 -61.59 64.45
C ALA A 745 -57.97 -60.40 64.83
N SER A 746 -57.83 -60.10 66.13
CA SER A 746 -56.92 -59.04 66.59
C SER A 746 -55.46 -59.36 66.33
N VAL A 747 -55.06 -60.64 66.42
CA VAL A 747 -53.70 -61.06 66.05
C VAL A 747 -53.42 -60.78 64.57
N GLN A 748 -54.35 -61.15 63.68
CA GLN A 748 -54.21 -60.94 62.25
C GLN A 748 -54.26 -59.45 61.87
N GLU A 749 -55.16 -58.68 62.48
CA GLU A 749 -55.27 -57.24 62.24
C GLU A 749 -54.01 -56.48 62.66
N PHE A 750 -53.45 -56.82 63.83
CA PHE A 750 -52.26 -56.14 64.34
C PHE A 750 -51.01 -56.47 63.50
N ASP A 751 -50.91 -57.71 63.00
CA ASP A 751 -49.90 -58.14 62.01
C ASP A 751 -50.01 -57.32 60.71
N CYS A 752 -51.22 -57.18 60.17
CA CYS A 752 -51.45 -56.38 58.97
C CYS A 752 -51.28 -54.86 59.18
N LEU A 753 -51.56 -54.34 60.38
CA LEU A 753 -51.27 -52.94 60.73
C LEU A 753 -49.77 -52.65 60.69
N GLU A 754 -48.92 -53.59 61.09
CA GLU A 754 -47.48 -53.42 60.91
C GLU A 754 -47.08 -53.57 59.44
N ASP A 755 -47.42 -54.71 58.81
CA ASP A 755 -46.89 -55.09 57.50
C ASP A 755 -47.42 -54.21 56.35
N GLN A 756 -48.67 -53.73 56.44
CA GLN A 756 -49.30 -52.92 55.39
C GLN A 756 -49.30 -51.43 55.73
N VAL A 757 -49.53 -51.04 56.98
CA VAL A 757 -49.79 -49.63 57.34
C VAL A 757 -48.54 -48.95 57.91
N GLN A 758 -47.99 -49.43 59.03
CA GLN A 758 -46.78 -48.85 59.62
C GLN A 758 -45.59 -48.97 58.66
N ALA A 759 -45.43 -50.11 57.98
CA ALA A 759 -44.35 -50.31 57.01
C ALA A 759 -44.44 -49.33 55.82
N GLU A 760 -45.64 -49.04 55.32
CA GLU A 760 -45.82 -48.04 54.24
C GLU A 760 -45.57 -46.62 54.75
N LEU A 761 -46.05 -46.28 55.95
CA LEU A 761 -45.76 -45.00 56.60
C LEU A 761 -44.25 -44.80 56.80
N ASP A 762 -43.53 -45.81 57.29
CA ASP A 762 -42.08 -45.72 57.51
C ASP A 762 -41.29 -45.69 56.19
N LEU A 763 -41.80 -46.29 55.12
CA LEU A 763 -41.12 -46.33 53.82
C LEU A 763 -41.34 -45.05 52.99
N GLN A 764 -42.59 -44.59 52.91
CA GLN A 764 -42.99 -43.49 52.02
C GLN A 764 -43.23 -42.16 52.76
N HIS A 765 -43.48 -42.22 54.07
CA HIS A 765 -43.91 -41.07 54.88
C HIS A 765 -43.11 -40.93 56.20
N ALA A 766 -41.87 -41.43 56.24
CA ALA A 766 -41.04 -41.49 57.46
C ALA A 766 -40.89 -40.15 58.20
N GLY A 767 -40.99 -39.03 57.47
CA GLY A 767 -40.90 -37.68 58.02
C GLY A 767 -42.11 -37.22 58.83
N LEU A 768 -43.24 -37.94 58.77
CA LEU A 768 -44.48 -37.57 59.48
C LEU A 768 -44.51 -38.07 60.93
N GLY A 769 -43.61 -38.98 61.31
CA GLY A 769 -43.52 -39.48 62.69
C GLY A 769 -44.77 -40.19 63.20
N VAL A 770 -45.61 -40.74 62.31
CA VAL A 770 -46.84 -41.44 62.71
C VAL A 770 -46.51 -42.77 63.39
N GLN A 771 -47.13 -43.04 64.54
CA GLN A 771 -46.90 -44.28 65.30
C GLN A 771 -48.20 -45.00 65.64
N ILE A 772 -48.27 -46.29 65.28
CA ILE A 772 -49.38 -47.18 65.64
C ILE A 772 -49.00 -47.97 66.90
N LEU A 773 -49.91 -47.99 67.88
CA LEU A 773 -49.74 -48.70 69.14
C LEU A 773 -50.93 -49.58 69.43
N GLY A 774 -50.70 -50.80 69.90
CA GLY A 774 -51.75 -51.68 70.38
C GLY A 774 -51.98 -51.53 71.89
N ILE A 775 -53.24 -51.63 72.32
CA ILE A 775 -53.66 -51.74 73.72
C ILE A 775 -54.48 -53.02 73.86
N ASN A 776 -54.03 -53.91 74.74
CA ASN A 776 -54.71 -55.15 75.02
C ASN A 776 -55.90 -54.94 75.96
N ALA A 777 -56.99 -55.65 75.70
CA ALA A 777 -58.13 -55.72 76.59
C ALA A 777 -57.73 -56.24 77.99
N VAL A 778 -58.39 -55.69 79.02
CA VAL A 778 -58.24 -56.15 80.40
C VAL A 778 -58.59 -57.65 80.50
N GLY A 779 -57.69 -58.47 81.05
CA GLY A 779 -57.90 -59.92 81.21
C GLY A 779 -57.44 -60.81 80.05
N ALA A 780 -56.87 -60.23 78.98
CA ALA A 780 -56.34 -60.96 77.82
C ALA A 780 -54.81 -61.16 77.88
N GLU A 781 -54.17 -61.04 79.05
CA GLU A 781 -52.71 -61.00 79.21
C GLU A 781 -52.03 -62.30 78.74
N SER A 782 -52.70 -63.45 78.89
CA SER A 782 -52.15 -64.74 78.46
C SER A 782 -51.99 -64.87 76.94
N GLY A 783 -52.68 -64.02 76.18
CA GLY A 783 -52.61 -63.97 74.72
C GLY A 783 -51.44 -63.13 74.18
N ASN A 784 -50.78 -62.33 75.01
CA ASN A 784 -49.72 -61.42 74.56
C ASN A 784 -48.63 -62.09 73.68
N PRO A 785 -48.11 -63.30 74.00
CA PRO A 785 -47.13 -63.96 73.14
C PRO A 785 -47.64 -64.33 71.73
N LEU A 786 -48.96 -64.39 71.53
CA LEU A 786 -49.57 -64.71 70.24
C LEU A 786 -49.63 -63.48 69.33
N ILE A 787 -49.99 -62.32 69.87
CA ILE A 787 -50.13 -61.07 69.11
C ILE A 787 -48.79 -60.37 68.86
N THR A 788 -47.84 -60.50 69.78
CA THR A 788 -46.50 -59.89 69.65
C THR A 788 -45.47 -60.82 68.99
N GLY A 789 -45.87 -62.03 68.58
CA GLY A 789 -44.94 -63.07 68.16
C GLY A 789 -44.29 -62.84 66.79
N LEU A 790 -44.92 -62.02 65.95
CA LEU A 790 -44.53 -61.71 64.58
C LEU A 790 -44.43 -60.20 64.32
N VAL A 791 -44.70 -59.37 65.34
CA VAL A 791 -44.88 -57.93 65.19
C VAL A 791 -43.91 -57.15 66.09
N ASP A 792 -43.34 -56.05 65.59
CA ASP A 792 -42.43 -55.14 66.33
C ASP A 792 -43.14 -53.85 66.83
N LEU A 793 -44.41 -53.64 66.50
CA LEU A 793 -45.22 -52.54 67.07
C LEU A 793 -45.38 -52.66 68.61
N PRO A 794 -45.42 -51.53 69.35
CA PRO A 794 -45.71 -51.53 70.78
C PRO A 794 -47.07 -52.17 71.11
N TRP A 795 -47.10 -53.03 72.13
CA TRP A 795 -48.34 -53.68 72.61
C TRP A 795 -48.49 -53.48 74.11
N LEU A 796 -49.38 -52.57 74.50
CA LEU A 796 -49.55 -52.11 75.87
C LEU A 796 -50.60 -52.92 76.61
N GLN A 797 -50.31 -53.31 77.85
CA GLN A 797 -51.27 -54.09 78.66
C GLN A 797 -52.15 -53.18 79.53
N ASP A 798 -53.46 -53.15 79.24
CA ASP A 798 -54.46 -52.45 80.06
C ASP A 798 -54.68 -53.14 81.42
N LEU A 799 -55.06 -52.35 82.44
CA LEU A 799 -55.22 -52.75 83.84
C LEU A 799 -56.65 -52.47 84.34
N ILE A 800 -57.22 -53.42 85.08
CA ILE A 800 -58.59 -53.34 85.62
C ILE A 800 -58.88 -52.11 86.51
N THR A 801 -57.86 -51.45 87.04
CA THR A 801 -58.00 -50.30 87.96
C THR A 801 -58.38 -49.00 87.27
N ALA A 802 -58.18 -48.90 85.94
CA ALA A 802 -58.56 -47.75 85.13
C ALA A 802 -58.63 -48.19 83.65
N PRO A 803 -59.73 -48.85 83.22
CA PRO A 803 -59.84 -49.37 81.87
C PRO A 803 -59.77 -48.23 80.85
N VAL A 804 -58.70 -48.20 80.06
CA VAL A 804 -58.43 -47.12 79.10
C VAL A 804 -59.49 -47.10 77.98
N VAL A 805 -59.95 -48.28 77.58
CA VAL A 805 -61.02 -48.45 76.57
C VAL A 805 -62.27 -47.63 76.96
N ASP A 806 -62.70 -47.70 78.22
CA ASP A 806 -63.88 -46.97 78.71
C ASP A 806 -63.60 -45.47 78.85
N ALA A 807 -62.41 -45.10 79.34
CA ALA A 807 -62.02 -43.70 79.53
C ALA A 807 -61.93 -42.93 78.20
N TRP A 808 -61.56 -43.61 77.12
CA TRP A 808 -61.50 -43.06 75.76
C TRP A 808 -62.80 -43.24 74.98
N GLY A 809 -63.79 -43.94 75.54
CA GLY A 809 -65.03 -44.27 74.84
C GLY A 809 -64.80 -45.12 73.57
N ALA A 810 -63.73 -45.90 73.53
CA ALA A 810 -63.33 -46.73 72.40
C ALA A 810 -64.01 -48.12 72.42
N ALA A 811 -64.03 -48.82 71.28
CA ALA A 811 -64.47 -50.21 71.17
C ALA A 811 -63.29 -51.15 70.87
N LEU A 812 -63.41 -52.45 71.17
CA LEU A 812 -62.42 -53.44 70.74
C LEU A 812 -62.45 -53.59 69.21
N ARG A 813 -61.27 -53.84 68.63
CA ARG A 813 -60.98 -53.81 67.19
C ARG A 813 -61.22 -52.43 66.57
N GLN A 814 -60.90 -51.37 67.32
CA GLN A 814 -60.97 -49.98 66.84
C GLN A 814 -59.63 -49.28 66.98
N LEU A 815 -59.32 -48.40 66.04
CA LEU A 815 -58.17 -47.49 66.08
C LEU A 815 -58.67 -46.08 66.42
N VAL A 816 -58.07 -45.43 67.42
CA VAL A 816 -58.30 -44.02 67.73
C VAL A 816 -57.09 -43.21 67.27
N ILE A 817 -57.29 -42.33 66.29
CA ILE A 817 -56.26 -41.49 65.71
C ILE A 817 -56.26 -40.15 66.45
N LEU A 818 -55.12 -39.79 67.03
CA LEU A 818 -54.88 -38.53 67.70
C LEU A 818 -53.91 -37.66 66.90
N ASP A 819 -54.14 -36.35 66.91
CA ASP A 819 -53.18 -35.37 66.40
C ASP A 819 -52.04 -35.09 67.39
N GLY A 820 -51.13 -34.20 66.98
CA GLY A 820 -49.97 -33.80 67.78
C GLY A 820 -50.32 -33.15 69.12
N ASP A 821 -51.54 -32.65 69.31
CA ASP A 821 -51.96 -32.05 70.57
C ASP A 821 -52.87 -32.97 71.40
N ASN A 822 -52.87 -34.27 71.07
CA ASN A 822 -53.65 -35.30 71.76
C ASN A 822 -55.17 -35.03 71.67
N LEU A 823 -55.63 -34.45 70.56
CA LEU A 823 -57.04 -34.35 70.20
C LEU A 823 -57.44 -35.51 69.26
N PRO A 824 -58.60 -36.14 69.47
CA PRO A 824 -59.10 -37.16 68.56
C PRO A 824 -59.41 -36.55 67.20
N VAL A 825 -58.71 -37.02 66.17
CA VAL A 825 -58.99 -36.68 64.78
C VAL A 825 -60.10 -37.57 64.26
N GLN A 826 -59.99 -38.88 64.48
CA GLN A 826 -60.95 -39.85 63.96
C GLN A 826 -60.88 -41.21 64.68
N HIS A 827 -62.00 -41.92 64.71
CA HIS A 827 -62.07 -43.33 65.10
C HIS A 827 -62.26 -44.20 63.86
N TYR A 828 -61.50 -45.30 63.75
CA TYR A 828 -61.52 -46.22 62.62
C TYR A 828 -61.87 -47.64 63.09
N ASP A 829 -63.03 -48.16 62.66
CA ASP A 829 -63.57 -49.44 63.15
C ASP A 829 -63.12 -50.64 62.29
N LEU A 830 -62.11 -51.34 62.78
CA LEU A 830 -61.54 -52.54 62.14
C LEU A 830 -62.40 -53.79 62.39
N ALA A 831 -63.49 -53.72 63.18
CA ALA A 831 -64.40 -54.84 63.30
C ALA A 831 -65.18 -55.13 62.01
N SER A 832 -65.32 -54.11 61.16
CA SER A 832 -66.12 -54.11 59.92
C SER A 832 -65.31 -54.08 58.62
N LEU A 833 -63.97 -53.98 58.74
CA LEU A 833 -63.01 -53.80 57.65
C LEU A 833 -61.93 -54.90 57.71
N ASP A 834 -61.27 -55.19 56.58
CA ASP A 834 -60.16 -56.12 56.44
C ASP A 834 -58.88 -55.36 56.09
N ILE A 835 -58.14 -54.93 57.11
CA ILE A 835 -56.89 -54.17 56.94
C ILE A 835 -55.75 -54.98 56.28
N CYS A 836 -55.93 -56.28 56.09
CA CYS A 836 -55.03 -57.09 55.27
C CYS A 836 -55.29 -56.95 53.76
N ASP A 837 -56.39 -56.30 53.36
CA ASP A 837 -56.60 -55.84 51.99
C ASP A 837 -55.84 -54.54 51.74
N ALA A 838 -55.02 -54.52 50.69
CA ALA A 838 -54.14 -53.40 50.38
C ALA A 838 -54.89 -52.08 50.08
N VAL A 839 -56.16 -52.13 49.65
CA VAL A 839 -56.94 -50.91 49.38
C VAL A 839 -57.41 -50.29 50.69
N GLU A 840 -57.95 -51.09 51.61
CA GLU A 840 -58.40 -50.61 52.91
C GLU A 840 -57.23 -50.16 53.80
N ALA A 841 -56.06 -50.81 53.67
CA ALA A 841 -54.81 -50.36 54.28
C ALA A 841 -54.36 -48.99 53.75
N ALA A 842 -54.40 -48.77 52.44
CA ALA A 842 -54.02 -47.50 51.82
C ALA A 842 -54.98 -46.35 52.21
N GLU A 843 -56.28 -46.62 52.38
CA GLU A 843 -57.23 -45.63 52.91
C GLU A 843 -56.86 -45.19 54.33
N LEU A 844 -56.47 -46.14 55.19
CA LEU A 844 -56.00 -45.81 56.54
C LEU A 844 -54.66 -45.05 56.54
N VAL A 845 -53.72 -45.40 55.65
CA VAL A 845 -52.47 -44.63 55.45
C VAL A 845 -52.80 -43.19 55.05
N SER A 846 -53.71 -42.99 54.09
CA SER A 846 -54.12 -41.65 53.67
C SER A 846 -54.70 -40.83 54.83
N LEU A 847 -55.57 -41.44 55.65
CA LEU A 847 -56.14 -40.78 56.81
C LEU A 847 -55.08 -40.33 57.83
N LEU A 848 -54.06 -41.17 58.07
CA LEU A 848 -52.96 -40.86 58.99
C LEU A 848 -52.00 -39.79 58.42
N VAL A 849 -51.79 -39.77 57.10
CA VAL A 849 -51.03 -38.73 56.40
C VAL A 849 -51.79 -37.39 56.41
N ASP A 850 -53.10 -37.40 56.19
CA ASP A 850 -53.92 -36.20 56.25
C ASP A 850 -53.94 -35.62 57.67
N ALA A 851 -54.11 -36.48 58.68
CA ALA A 851 -54.04 -36.08 60.08
C ALA A 851 -52.70 -35.43 60.46
N SER A 852 -51.58 -35.88 59.88
CA SER A 852 -50.24 -35.33 60.19
C SER A 852 -49.90 -34.08 59.38
N SER A 853 -50.51 -33.91 58.20
CA SER A 853 -50.38 -32.70 57.40
C SER A 853 -51.08 -31.49 58.06
N ALA A 854 -52.19 -31.72 58.77
CA ALA A 854 -52.92 -30.69 59.49
C ALA A 854 -52.16 -30.13 60.72
N VAL A 855 -51.25 -30.91 61.32
CA VAL A 855 -50.43 -30.48 62.48
C VAL A 855 -49.33 -29.49 62.06
N GLY A 856 -49.01 -29.38 60.76
CA GLY A 856 -47.94 -28.52 60.24
C GLY A 856 -48.34 -27.08 59.90
N ASP A 857 -49.63 -26.75 59.84
CA ASP A 857 -50.11 -25.43 59.41
C ASP A 857 -50.35 -24.44 60.58
N ASP A 858 -50.34 -24.89 61.84
CA ASP A 858 -50.66 -24.01 63.00
C ASP A 858 -49.46 -23.39 63.72
N ASP A 859 -48.20 -23.81 63.45
CA ASP A 859 -47.01 -23.23 64.10
C ASP A 859 -46.50 -21.93 63.43
N ASP A 860 -47.21 -21.41 62.42
CA ASP A 860 -46.88 -20.14 61.76
C ASP A 860 -47.74 -18.96 62.24
N SER A 861 -48.51 -19.12 63.33
CA SER A 861 -49.40 -18.06 63.85
C SER A 861 -49.20 -17.66 65.33
N ALA A 862 -48.24 -18.26 66.06
CA ALA A 862 -48.02 -17.95 67.48
C ALA A 862 -46.64 -17.33 67.81
N SER A 863 -46.05 -16.58 66.86
CA SER A 863 -45.03 -15.57 67.17
C SER A 863 -45.26 -14.26 66.42
N GLN A 864 -46.31 -13.53 66.80
CA GLN A 864 -46.34 -12.06 66.78
C GLN A 864 -46.98 -11.55 68.08
#